data_AF-A0A923MR52-F1
#
_entry.id   AF-A0A923MR52-F1
#
_cell.length_a   1.000
_cell.length_b   1.000
_cell.length_c   1.000
_cell.angle_alpha   90.00
_cell.angle_beta   90.00
_cell.angle_gamma   90.00
#
_symmetry.space_group_name_H-M   'P 1'
#
loop_
_entity.id
_entity.type
_entity.pdbx_description
1 polymer ?
#
loop_
_entity_poly.entity_id
_entity_poly.type
_entity_poly.pdbx_seq_one_letter_code
_entity_poly.pdbx_strand_id
1 'polypeptide(L)'
;MDIAAALLPRTATFAAYRDCLRGQSVVVCGCGESAALLQDAARFTTIGVNDIGRLFDPTYLVVVNPRAQFRSDRFRHVERSRAKALFTHLDLGRVDPPVVRFPLGTFAGTDLDAHALHYTQNSPYVAACLAAYMGAARIGLLGVDFTDHHFFARTGRHPLAGRLAQIDREYGALAEALRARGVALENLSPASRLQSLPRASLAEFASGEAARPVARPARRVFVANYRFLSCGEVFADGLRHAAEQLGVEHAAARWDDPRLPEKVAAFAPDLLLVVHGRRFAQRWGARFARWRTAVWLTDEPYEVDDTASWSSRFDLVFANDPATLDRHGHAHYVPMAYDPQVYRPGEGARAYRVGFIGGGNPNRERCLAALADAGLLGYVVGGPWRSPALQRLCLAANVPALRTAELYRQTEVVVNVFREKHHFNARGVAAHAMNPRIYEALACGAAVVSERRAEIAQVFPELPQFDGPDDLVRQVRHLLDDRSGLADLRAACTARLAGHSYGDRLARMLEIASAGAAAPAPAPARLPPAAVVAPQPARPPAARTVASPPRRAARLEPMPFDAPPRRNLLYHVWPVRGPTWRWNLDELLQRVDLFNGRRIVGIACDERTDPPEAVQEHLAGHGFEFVVVANDASGEGATFAAMMERVASTERNELTFYAHAKGVKYEPQAPPAVRRWAEVQYAVTLDDWVRVREDLVRHAMTGLFRRHGRFRNHESVGAWHYSGTFFWMRHAHVFRRHWREVPRFYGGVEAWPGTLFAAEETGCLLMDQLRDLPYRDAFWKQRGEPAFRQWKAGMRSVPVPAGLAAPAPFEGHAWPRLEQKPQEFAWWLDRLLREDVRELLVVGAGWGGEEWHMARRFREAGRTLSITTLAPEARREWHEAAQDARARFGQQLVLATQACGVPQRVDAAFVDGEHGYRACRGDVALATSRGARLVGLHDIVDSDWHAQNRCCVSRVWAELRAAGGTEELASGEWGGMGIARVLP
;
A
#
# COMPACT_ATOMS: atom_id res chain seq x y z
N MET A 1 -21.46 50.78 31.11
CA MET A 1 -22.47 50.70 32.17
C MET A 1 -21.98 49.68 33.18
N ASP A 2 -21.51 50.17 34.32
CA ASP A 2 -21.21 49.36 35.51
C ASP A 2 -22.47 48.65 36.01
N ILE A 3 -22.40 47.33 36.18
CA ILE A 3 -23.32 46.58 37.04
C ILE A 3 -22.46 45.86 38.08
N ALA A 4 -22.72 46.22 39.33
CA ALA A 4 -22.03 45.80 40.54
C ALA A 4 -21.91 44.26 40.65
N ALA A 5 -20.68 43.80 40.89
CA ALA A 5 -20.41 42.45 41.36
C ALA A 5 -20.96 42.30 42.80
N ALA A 6 -22.11 41.65 42.94
CA ALA A 6 -22.56 41.18 44.24
C ALA A 6 -21.54 40.15 44.78
N LEU A 7 -20.76 40.55 45.78
CA LEU A 7 -19.88 39.66 46.54
C LEU A 7 -20.76 38.70 47.36
N LEU A 8 -20.83 37.43 46.94
CA LEU A 8 -21.42 36.37 47.75
C LEU A 8 -20.64 36.25 49.08
N PRO A 9 -21.31 36.13 50.23
CA PRO A 9 -20.67 36.12 51.55
C PRO A 9 -19.73 34.91 51.74
N ARG A 10 -18.69 35.08 52.58
CA ARG A 10 -17.64 34.09 52.91
C ARG A 10 -18.14 32.75 53.51
N THR A 11 -19.45 32.60 53.71
CA THR A 11 -20.13 31.41 54.27
C THR A 11 -21.31 30.96 53.39
N ALA A 12 -21.19 31.06 52.06
CA ALA A 12 -22.24 30.63 51.15
C ALA A 12 -22.48 29.11 51.24
N THR A 13 -23.71 28.71 51.60
CA THR A 13 -24.16 27.31 51.59
C THR A 13 -24.30 26.81 50.15
N PHE A 14 -24.26 25.50 49.91
CA PHE A 14 -24.42 24.93 48.56
C PHE A 14 -25.70 25.41 47.85
N ALA A 15 -26.79 25.55 48.61
CA ALA A 15 -28.06 26.08 48.12
C ALA A 15 -27.97 27.52 47.58
N ALA A 16 -27.05 28.35 48.10
CA ALA A 16 -26.90 29.74 47.67
C ALA A 16 -26.36 29.89 46.24
N TYR A 17 -25.81 28.82 45.66
CA TYR A 17 -25.30 28.81 44.28
C TYR A 17 -26.30 28.28 43.26
N ARG A 18 -27.48 27.82 43.68
CA ARG A 18 -28.52 27.37 42.76
C ARG A 18 -28.93 28.54 41.86
N ASP A 19 -28.95 28.32 40.55
CA ASP A 19 -29.33 29.30 39.53
C ASP A 19 -28.53 30.64 39.51
N CYS A 20 -27.38 30.74 40.19
CA CYS A 20 -26.58 31.97 40.21
C CYS A 20 -25.91 32.34 38.86
N LEU A 21 -25.83 31.38 37.93
CA LEU A 21 -25.34 31.51 36.55
C LEU A 21 -26.48 31.36 35.53
N ARG A 22 -27.74 31.63 35.93
CA ARG A 22 -28.92 31.50 35.08
C ARG A 22 -28.69 32.14 33.71
N GLY A 23 -28.83 31.35 32.65
CA GLY A 23 -28.73 31.83 31.26
C GLY A 23 -27.31 32.01 30.73
N GLN A 24 -26.27 31.80 31.55
CA GLN A 24 -24.88 31.97 31.11
C GLN A 24 -24.34 30.74 30.37
N SER A 25 -23.28 30.97 29.59
CA SER A 25 -22.45 29.91 29.00
C SER A 25 -21.27 29.62 29.93
N VAL A 26 -21.09 28.37 30.32
CA VAL A 26 -20.08 27.93 31.29
C VAL A 26 -19.16 26.91 30.63
N VAL A 27 -17.85 27.07 30.81
CA VAL A 27 -16.85 26.09 30.32
C VAL A 27 -16.35 25.24 31.48
N VAL A 28 -16.61 23.94 31.42
CA VAL A 28 -16.09 22.95 32.35
C VAL A 28 -14.73 22.48 31.87
N CYS A 29 -13.71 22.62 32.73
CA CYS A 29 -12.31 22.42 32.38
C CYS A 29 -11.71 21.23 33.13
N GLY A 30 -11.52 20.12 32.43
CA GLY A 30 -10.73 18.97 32.84
C GLY A 30 -9.22 19.15 32.63
N CYS A 31 -8.44 18.13 32.96
CA CYS A 31 -6.97 18.18 32.88
C CYS A 31 -6.36 17.51 31.63
N GLY A 32 -7.17 17.22 30.61
CA GLY A 32 -6.72 16.75 29.29
C GLY A 32 -6.01 17.84 28.47
N GLU A 33 -5.32 17.44 27.41
CA GLU A 33 -4.51 18.33 26.55
C GLU A 33 -5.31 19.50 25.95
N SER A 34 -6.60 19.30 25.63
CA SER A 34 -7.42 20.34 25.01
C SER A 34 -7.73 21.50 25.96
N ALA A 35 -7.49 21.36 27.27
CA ALA A 35 -7.58 22.47 28.21
C ALA A 35 -6.69 23.66 27.79
N ALA A 36 -5.56 23.40 27.14
CA ALA A 36 -4.65 24.42 26.62
C ALA A 36 -5.22 25.27 25.47
N LEU A 37 -6.36 24.86 24.88
CA LEU A 37 -7.07 25.66 23.88
C LEU A 37 -7.74 26.91 24.50
N LEU A 38 -7.98 26.90 25.82
CA LEU A 38 -8.54 28.04 26.54
C LEU A 38 -7.43 29.05 26.90
N GLN A 39 -6.90 29.74 25.89
CA GLN A 39 -5.79 30.69 26.05
C GLN A 39 -6.17 31.97 26.84
N ASP A 40 -7.46 32.31 26.88
CA ASP A 40 -8.00 33.48 27.60
C ASP A 40 -9.18 33.06 28.50
N ALA A 41 -8.87 32.27 29.52
CA ALA A 41 -9.86 31.73 30.45
C ALA A 41 -10.64 32.82 31.22
N ALA A 42 -10.09 34.03 31.34
CA ALA A 42 -10.74 35.15 32.03
C ALA A 42 -11.98 35.68 31.28
N ARG A 43 -12.12 35.38 29.99
CA ARG A 43 -13.31 35.74 29.18
C ARG A 43 -14.51 34.82 29.38
N PHE A 44 -14.34 33.71 30.10
CA PHE A 44 -15.38 32.70 30.29
C PHE A 44 -15.65 32.48 31.77
N THR A 45 -16.92 32.22 32.12
CA THR A 45 -17.22 31.61 33.42
C THR A 45 -16.75 30.16 33.37
N THR A 46 -15.73 29.83 34.15
CA THR A 46 -15.08 28.50 34.12
C THR A 46 -15.32 27.73 35.41
N ILE A 47 -15.68 26.44 35.26
CA ILE A 47 -15.67 25.48 36.37
C ILE A 47 -14.54 24.51 36.13
N GLY A 48 -13.45 24.72 36.86
CA GLY A 48 -12.28 23.85 36.83
C GLY A 48 -12.46 22.62 37.69
N VAL A 49 -11.71 21.55 37.41
CA VAL A 49 -11.61 20.39 38.32
C VAL A 49 -10.18 20.14 38.79
N ASN A 50 -10.05 19.67 40.03
CA ASN A 50 -8.78 19.23 40.62
C ASN A 50 -7.66 20.28 40.48
N ASP A 51 -6.52 19.92 39.88
CA ASP A 51 -5.32 20.75 39.76
C ASP A 51 -5.22 21.51 38.42
N ILE A 52 -6.36 21.81 37.78
CA ILE A 52 -6.42 22.68 36.59
C ILE A 52 -5.82 24.07 36.83
N GLY A 53 -5.70 24.50 38.09
CA GLY A 53 -4.95 25.66 38.56
C GLY A 53 -3.46 25.68 38.18
N ARG A 54 -2.95 24.61 37.55
CA ARG A 54 -1.65 24.57 36.88
C ARG A 54 -1.62 25.36 35.56
N LEU A 55 -2.77 25.54 34.92
CA LEU A 55 -2.89 26.19 33.61
C LEU A 55 -3.42 27.62 33.74
N PHE A 56 -4.49 27.81 34.52
CA PHE A 56 -5.11 29.12 34.80
C PHE A 56 -5.94 29.05 36.08
N ASP A 57 -6.26 30.20 36.68
CA ASP A 57 -7.17 30.29 37.82
C ASP A 57 -8.64 30.21 37.35
N PRO A 58 -9.40 29.14 37.67
CA PRO A 58 -10.79 29.02 37.23
C PRO A 58 -11.72 29.92 38.06
N THR A 59 -12.89 30.25 37.52
CA THR A 59 -13.90 31.04 38.26
C THR A 59 -14.40 30.29 39.49
N TYR A 60 -14.70 29.00 39.33
CA TYR A 60 -15.07 28.06 40.38
C TYR A 60 -14.23 26.78 40.26
N LEU A 61 -13.98 26.11 41.37
CA LEU A 61 -13.17 24.89 41.39
C LEU A 61 -13.93 23.72 42.03
N VAL A 62 -13.95 22.55 41.38
CA VAL A 62 -14.52 21.31 41.93
C VAL A 62 -13.40 20.34 42.28
N VAL A 63 -13.39 19.88 43.53
CA VAL A 63 -12.40 18.91 44.03
C VAL A 63 -13.13 17.73 44.65
N VAL A 64 -13.04 16.58 44.00
CA VAL A 64 -13.70 15.33 44.45
C VAL A 64 -12.72 14.22 44.78
N ASN A 65 -11.41 14.50 44.67
CA ASN A 65 -10.36 13.56 45.06
C ASN A 65 -9.79 13.98 46.44
N PRO A 66 -9.47 13.01 47.33
CA PRO A 66 -8.84 13.32 48.62
C PRO A 66 -7.39 13.76 48.43
N ARG A 67 -6.87 14.55 49.40
CA ARG A 67 -5.52 15.13 49.37
C ARG A 67 -4.43 14.10 49.05
N ALA A 68 -4.54 12.87 49.56
CA ALA A 68 -3.58 11.79 49.32
C ALA A 68 -3.44 11.37 47.84
N GLN A 69 -4.43 11.63 46.98
CA GLN A 69 -4.36 11.33 45.54
C GLN A 69 -3.58 12.39 44.74
N PHE A 70 -3.30 13.55 45.34
CA PHE A 70 -2.48 14.59 44.73
C PHE A 70 -1.01 14.39 45.14
N ARG A 71 -0.28 13.61 44.34
CA ARG A 71 1.18 13.43 44.52
C ARG A 71 1.93 14.74 44.28
N SER A 72 3.13 14.85 44.87
CA SER A 72 4.03 16.01 44.75
C SER A 72 3.38 17.33 45.16
N ASP A 73 3.72 18.41 44.45
CA ASP A 73 3.20 19.76 44.59
C ASP A 73 1.79 19.96 44.02
N ARG A 74 1.13 18.93 43.46
CA ARG A 74 -0.17 19.08 42.78
C ARG A 74 -1.25 19.68 43.66
N PHE A 75 -1.30 19.30 44.94
CA PHE A 75 -2.30 19.84 45.87
C PHE A 75 -2.10 21.34 46.15
N ARG A 76 -0.89 21.87 45.97
CA ARG A 76 -0.60 23.30 46.17
C ARG A 76 -1.44 24.20 45.27
N HIS A 77 -1.79 23.73 44.06
CA HIS A 77 -2.65 24.47 43.12
C HIS A 77 -4.12 24.48 43.53
N VAL A 78 -4.55 23.50 44.34
CA VAL A 78 -5.87 23.49 44.97
C VAL A 78 -5.85 24.38 46.21
N GLU A 79 -4.83 24.23 47.06
CA GLU A 79 -4.64 25.02 48.29
C GLU A 79 -4.61 26.53 48.02
N ARG A 80 -3.88 26.96 46.99
CA ARG A 80 -3.65 28.37 46.65
C ARG A 80 -4.54 28.89 45.53
N SER A 81 -5.60 28.16 45.17
CA SER A 81 -6.47 28.56 44.07
C SER A 81 -7.14 29.91 44.35
N ARG A 82 -7.23 30.77 43.34
CA ARG A 82 -7.95 32.05 43.42
C ARG A 82 -9.41 31.95 42.99
N ALA A 83 -9.97 30.74 42.95
CA ALA A 83 -11.37 30.53 42.61
C ALA A 83 -12.30 31.27 43.59
N LYS A 84 -13.42 31.78 43.09
CA LYS A 84 -14.43 32.48 43.92
C LYS A 84 -15.02 31.54 44.98
N ALA A 85 -15.13 30.26 44.66
CA ALA A 85 -15.49 29.19 45.58
C ALA A 85 -14.92 27.85 45.13
N LEU A 86 -14.60 26.99 46.11
CA LEU A 86 -14.18 25.61 45.93
C LEU A 86 -15.29 24.67 46.43
N PHE A 87 -15.83 23.86 45.52
CA PHE A 87 -16.87 22.87 45.79
C PHE A 87 -16.26 21.50 46.07
N THR A 88 -16.60 20.89 47.20
CA THR A 88 -16.12 19.55 47.54
C THR A 88 -17.08 18.81 48.48
N HIS A 89 -17.07 17.48 48.44
CA HIS A 89 -17.70 16.62 49.43
C HIS A 89 -16.71 16.16 50.52
N LEU A 90 -15.41 16.47 50.36
CA LEU A 90 -14.31 15.94 51.16
C LEU A 90 -13.75 16.98 52.13
N ASP A 91 -13.24 16.53 53.28
CA ASP A 91 -12.43 17.40 54.12
C ASP A 91 -11.01 17.56 53.59
N LEU A 92 -10.72 18.75 53.05
CA LEU A 92 -9.46 19.08 52.37
C LEU A 92 -8.43 19.75 53.28
N GLY A 93 -8.81 20.11 54.52
CA GLY A 93 -8.02 20.94 55.41
C GLY A 93 -8.04 22.43 55.01
N ARG A 94 -7.02 23.19 55.43
CA ARG A 94 -6.93 24.64 55.16
C ARG A 94 -6.61 24.89 53.68
N VAL A 95 -7.49 25.62 53.00
CA VAL A 95 -7.33 26.11 51.62
C VAL A 95 -7.68 27.60 51.57
N ASP A 96 -7.12 28.34 50.61
CA ASP A 96 -7.31 29.78 50.45
C ASP A 96 -8.71 30.20 49.93
N PRO A 97 -9.35 29.50 48.95
CA PRO A 97 -10.67 29.90 48.48
C PRO A 97 -11.79 29.49 49.45
N PRO A 98 -12.95 30.20 49.47
CA PRO A 98 -14.11 29.79 50.25
C PRO A 98 -14.58 28.37 49.88
N VAL A 99 -14.75 27.50 50.89
CA VAL A 99 -15.15 26.10 50.68
C VAL A 99 -16.66 25.93 50.78
N VAL A 100 -17.26 25.32 49.78
CA VAL A 100 -18.70 25.00 49.70
C VAL A 100 -18.85 23.48 49.71
N ARG A 101 -19.57 22.95 50.72
CA ARG A 101 -19.79 21.51 50.87
C ARG A 101 -21.06 21.06 50.17
N PHE A 102 -20.97 20.01 49.35
CA PHE A 102 -22.11 19.41 48.68
C PHE A 102 -22.18 17.88 48.92
N PRO A 103 -23.38 17.29 48.99
CA PRO A 103 -23.55 15.82 49.00
C PRO A 103 -23.31 15.20 47.61
N LEU A 104 -22.65 14.04 47.56
CA LEU A 104 -22.58 13.23 46.33
C LEU A 104 -23.90 12.50 46.10
N GLY A 105 -24.42 12.58 44.87
CA GLY A 105 -25.62 11.89 44.43
C GLY A 105 -25.34 10.48 43.90
N THR A 106 -26.21 9.97 43.04
CA THR A 106 -26.09 8.64 42.41
C THR A 106 -24.99 8.57 41.36
N PHE A 107 -24.29 7.43 41.28
CA PHE A 107 -23.35 7.13 40.19
C PHE A 107 -24.09 7.10 38.83
N ALA A 108 -23.58 7.83 37.84
CA ALA A 108 -24.20 8.02 36.51
C ALA A 108 -25.63 8.60 36.54
N GLY A 109 -26.04 9.24 37.64
CA GLY A 109 -27.33 9.94 37.72
C GLY A 109 -27.38 11.17 36.82
N THR A 110 -28.59 11.54 36.40
CA THR A 110 -28.87 12.63 35.46
C THR A 110 -29.97 13.59 35.94
N ASP A 111 -30.60 13.31 37.08
CA ASP A 111 -31.56 14.20 37.72
C ASP A 111 -30.85 15.40 38.34
N LEU A 112 -31.41 16.61 38.21
CA LEU A 112 -30.80 17.84 38.73
C LEU A 112 -31.56 18.42 39.93
N ASP A 113 -32.63 17.75 40.32
CA ASP A 113 -33.56 18.21 41.36
C ASP A 113 -33.08 17.80 42.76
N ALA A 114 -32.05 16.96 42.86
CA ALA A 114 -31.45 16.53 44.11
C ALA A 114 -30.70 17.67 44.83
N HIS A 115 -30.66 17.62 46.16
CA HIS A 115 -29.75 18.44 46.98
C HIS A 115 -28.28 17.95 46.90
N ALA A 116 -27.91 17.27 45.82
CA ALA A 116 -26.66 16.54 45.65
C ALA A 116 -26.17 16.65 44.19
N LEU A 117 -24.88 16.41 43.95
CA LEU A 117 -24.30 16.35 42.60
C LEU A 117 -23.96 14.91 42.23
N HIS A 118 -24.51 14.43 41.12
CA HIS A 118 -24.20 13.12 40.56
C HIS A 118 -22.75 13.02 40.10
N TYR A 119 -22.22 11.81 40.12
CA TYR A 119 -20.82 11.55 39.83
C TYR A 119 -20.63 10.36 38.88
N THR A 120 -19.48 10.31 38.26
CA THR A 120 -18.97 9.11 37.59
C THR A 120 -17.48 8.96 37.92
N GLN A 121 -16.78 8.10 37.18
CA GLN A 121 -15.37 7.79 37.31
C GLN A 121 -14.45 8.98 36.98
N ASN A 122 -14.97 10.09 36.45
CA ASN A 122 -14.21 11.31 36.21
C ASN A 122 -14.86 12.55 36.88
N SER A 123 -14.01 13.46 37.36
CA SER A 123 -14.43 14.68 38.05
C SER A 123 -15.12 15.73 37.16
N PRO A 124 -14.86 15.85 35.83
CA PRO A 124 -15.58 16.79 34.99
C PRO A 124 -17.09 16.57 34.92
N TYR A 125 -17.57 15.34 35.16
CA TYR A 125 -19.00 15.04 35.18
C TYR A 125 -19.70 15.77 36.33
N VAL A 126 -19.10 15.76 37.52
CA VAL A 126 -19.59 16.49 38.70
C VAL A 126 -19.62 17.99 38.43
N ALA A 127 -18.60 18.51 37.73
CA ALA A 127 -18.54 19.92 37.35
C ALA A 127 -19.61 20.30 36.30
N ALA A 128 -19.95 19.40 35.38
CA ALA A 128 -21.08 19.60 34.46
C ALA A 128 -22.43 19.62 35.19
N CYS A 129 -22.64 18.70 36.14
CA CYS A 129 -23.81 18.72 37.02
C CYS A 129 -23.87 20.02 37.86
N LEU A 130 -22.73 20.49 38.38
CA LEU A 130 -22.65 21.77 39.11
C LEU A 130 -23.01 22.96 38.21
N ALA A 131 -22.49 23.02 36.98
CA ALA A 131 -22.83 24.07 36.03
C ALA A 131 -24.35 24.11 35.76
N ALA A 132 -24.98 22.94 35.58
CA ALA A 132 -26.41 22.85 35.41
C ALA A 132 -27.19 23.26 36.68
N TYR A 133 -26.74 22.85 37.86
CA TYR A 133 -27.31 23.27 39.15
C TYR A 133 -27.23 24.78 39.38
N MET A 134 -26.15 25.41 38.92
CA MET A 134 -25.95 26.86 38.96
C MET A 134 -26.77 27.59 37.88
N GLY A 135 -27.52 26.88 37.02
CA GLY A 135 -28.43 27.48 36.04
C GLY A 135 -27.82 27.80 34.68
N ALA A 136 -26.66 27.22 34.33
CA ALA A 136 -26.05 27.44 33.01
C ALA A 136 -27.02 27.04 31.88
N ALA A 137 -27.16 27.89 30.86
CA ALA A 137 -27.94 27.56 29.66
C ALA A 137 -27.13 26.75 28.65
N ARG A 138 -25.80 26.96 28.65
CA ARG A 138 -24.86 26.21 27.79
C ARG A 138 -23.64 25.79 28.61
N ILE A 139 -23.23 24.55 28.43
CA ILE A 139 -22.12 23.92 29.13
C ILE A 139 -21.17 23.37 28.08
N GLY A 140 -19.95 23.90 28.03
CA GLY A 140 -18.91 23.44 27.13
C GLY A 140 -17.87 22.62 27.86
N LEU A 141 -17.54 21.42 27.39
CA LEU A 141 -16.49 20.58 27.96
C LEU A 141 -15.16 20.79 27.25
N LEU A 142 -14.11 21.10 28.01
CA LEU A 142 -12.74 21.21 27.54
C LEU A 142 -11.80 20.49 28.52
N GLY A 143 -10.72 19.87 28.03
CA GLY A 143 -9.84 19.04 28.87
C GLY A 143 -10.44 17.70 29.31
N VAL A 144 -11.52 17.23 28.66
CA VAL A 144 -12.17 15.94 28.91
C VAL A 144 -11.90 15.00 27.73
N ASP A 145 -10.62 14.75 27.48
CA ASP A 145 -10.18 14.21 26.18
C ASP A 145 -10.11 12.69 26.10
N PHE A 146 -9.69 12.06 27.20
CA PHE A 146 -9.35 10.63 27.24
C PHE A 146 -8.28 10.21 26.22
N THR A 147 -7.41 11.13 25.82
CA THR A 147 -6.18 10.89 25.04
C THR A 147 -5.06 10.33 25.93
N ASP A 148 -3.92 9.96 25.33
CA ASP A 148 -2.82 9.28 26.04
C ASP A 148 -2.04 10.19 27.01
N HIS A 149 -2.29 11.50 27.04
CA HIS A 149 -1.51 12.45 27.84
C HIS A 149 -2.40 13.49 28.51
N HIS A 150 -1.89 14.10 29.58
CA HIS A 150 -2.50 15.27 30.23
C HIS A 150 -1.75 16.53 29.79
N PHE A 151 -2.37 17.71 29.86
CA PHE A 151 -1.72 18.96 29.42
C PHE A 151 -0.39 19.24 30.15
N PHE A 152 -0.23 18.74 31.38
CA PHE A 152 0.94 19.00 32.22
C PHE A 152 2.02 17.91 32.17
N ALA A 153 1.77 16.75 31.53
CA ALA A 153 2.76 15.67 31.43
C ALA A 153 2.39 14.60 30.39
N ARG A 154 3.42 13.96 29.80
CA ARG A 154 3.29 12.72 29.00
C ARG A 154 3.02 11.52 29.92
N THR A 155 1.79 11.40 30.40
CA THR A 155 1.40 10.40 31.41
C THR A 155 1.17 8.98 30.89
N GLY A 156 1.15 8.79 29.56
CA GLY A 156 0.75 7.53 28.93
C GLY A 156 -0.76 7.23 29.09
N ARG A 157 -1.18 6.12 28.46
CA ARG A 157 -2.60 5.71 28.31
C ARG A 157 -3.43 5.99 29.56
N HIS A 158 -4.49 6.78 29.40
CA HIS A 158 -5.34 7.21 30.52
C HIS A 158 -5.90 5.99 31.28
N PRO A 159 -5.85 5.93 32.63
CA PRO A 159 -6.31 4.78 33.42
C PRO A 159 -7.77 4.35 33.15
N LEU A 160 -8.61 5.31 32.76
CA LEU A 160 -10.01 5.08 32.40
C LEU A 160 -10.25 4.72 30.92
N ALA A 161 -9.20 4.60 30.10
CA ALA A 161 -9.34 4.31 28.66
C ALA A 161 -10.06 2.98 28.38
N GLY A 162 -9.98 2.00 29.29
CA GLY A 162 -10.72 0.73 29.21
C GLY A 162 -12.21 0.85 29.51
N ARG A 163 -12.66 1.99 30.06
CA ARG A 163 -14.06 2.26 30.43
C ARG A 163 -14.67 3.42 29.62
N LEU A 164 -14.00 3.87 28.57
CA LEU A 164 -14.42 5.00 27.74
C LEU A 164 -15.84 4.81 27.17
N ALA A 165 -16.19 3.63 26.68
CA ALA A 165 -17.53 3.35 26.14
C ALA A 165 -18.64 3.50 27.20
N GLN A 166 -18.34 3.15 28.45
CA GLN A 166 -19.27 3.38 29.56
C GLN A 166 -19.38 4.87 29.86
N ILE A 167 -18.26 5.56 30.02
CA ILE A 167 -18.22 7.00 30.33
C ILE A 167 -18.92 7.80 29.24
N ASP A 168 -18.72 7.46 27.97
CA ASP A 168 -19.38 8.14 26.85
C ASP A 168 -20.90 7.95 26.88
N ARG A 169 -21.40 6.74 27.18
CA ARG A 169 -22.85 6.55 27.40
C ARG A 169 -23.40 7.40 28.53
N GLU A 170 -22.65 7.56 29.61
CA GLU A 170 -23.05 8.37 30.77
C GLU A 170 -23.11 9.86 30.42
N TYR A 171 -22.13 10.40 29.68
CA TYR A 171 -22.19 11.77 29.15
C TYR A 171 -23.34 11.98 28.17
N GLY A 172 -23.63 10.99 27.32
CA GLY A 172 -24.78 11.01 26.42
C GLY A 172 -26.11 11.10 27.15
N ALA A 173 -26.31 10.24 28.16
CA ALA A 173 -27.50 10.25 29.00
C ALA A 173 -27.66 11.60 29.73
N LEU A 174 -26.56 12.17 30.24
CA LEU A 174 -26.58 13.50 30.86
C LEU A 174 -26.97 14.58 29.85
N ALA A 175 -26.41 14.58 28.64
CA ALA A 175 -26.75 15.55 27.61
C ALA A 175 -28.22 15.47 27.19
N GLU A 176 -28.79 14.27 27.09
CA GLU A 176 -30.22 14.10 26.81
C GLU A 176 -31.09 14.67 27.93
N ALA A 177 -30.76 14.38 29.19
CA ALA A 177 -31.48 14.88 30.36
C ALA A 177 -31.39 16.42 30.52
N LEU A 178 -30.24 17.00 30.17
CA LEU A 178 -30.01 18.45 30.15
C LEU A 178 -30.77 19.13 29.00
N ARG A 179 -30.74 18.52 27.82
CA ARG A 179 -31.47 19.02 26.65
C ARG A 179 -32.97 19.06 26.89
N ALA A 180 -33.52 18.05 27.57
CA ALA A 180 -34.92 18.03 27.98
C ALA A 180 -35.31 19.20 28.90
N ARG A 181 -34.33 19.83 29.56
CA ARG A 181 -34.47 21.00 30.44
C ARG A 181 -34.02 22.32 29.77
N GLY A 182 -33.73 22.30 28.47
CA GLY A 182 -33.29 23.48 27.73
C GLY A 182 -31.82 23.87 27.95
N VAL A 183 -31.00 22.98 28.52
CA VAL A 183 -29.56 23.21 28.73
C VAL A 183 -28.76 22.44 27.68
N ALA A 184 -27.88 23.13 26.96
CA ALA A 184 -27.00 22.50 25.97
C ALA A 184 -25.70 22.02 26.65
N LEU A 185 -25.35 20.74 26.47
CA LEU A 185 -24.05 20.19 26.85
C LEU A 185 -23.26 19.83 25.58
N GLU A 186 -22.15 20.53 25.36
CA GLU A 186 -21.36 20.48 24.12
C GLU A 186 -19.90 20.10 24.42
N ASN A 187 -19.30 19.30 23.55
CA ASN A 187 -17.88 18.96 23.61
C ASN A 187 -17.08 19.96 22.77
N LEU A 188 -16.26 20.78 23.44
CA LEU A 188 -15.45 21.83 22.82
C LEU A 188 -14.08 21.35 22.34
N SER A 189 -13.71 20.11 22.68
CA SER A 189 -12.42 19.55 22.34
C SER A 189 -12.46 18.87 20.97
N PRO A 190 -11.60 19.27 20.01
CA PRO A 190 -11.45 18.55 18.75
C PRO A 190 -10.75 17.19 18.93
N ALA A 191 -10.06 16.98 20.05
CA ALA A 191 -9.27 15.79 20.35
C ALA A 191 -9.99 14.82 21.31
N SER A 192 -11.12 15.21 21.89
CA SER A 192 -11.83 14.39 22.87
C SER A 192 -12.45 13.15 22.22
N ARG A 193 -12.29 12.00 22.90
CA ARG A 193 -12.82 10.70 22.47
C ARG A 193 -14.27 10.45 22.91
N LEU A 194 -14.92 11.40 23.58
CA LEU A 194 -16.36 11.34 23.84
C LEU A 194 -17.13 11.62 22.53
N GLN A 195 -18.01 10.70 22.12
CA GLN A 195 -18.76 10.77 20.86
C GLN A 195 -20.24 11.06 21.05
N SER A 196 -20.78 10.78 22.24
CA SER A 196 -22.19 10.97 22.59
C SER A 196 -22.63 12.43 22.66
N LEU A 197 -21.69 13.37 22.78
CA LEU A 197 -21.96 14.80 22.94
C LEU A 197 -21.92 15.56 21.61
N PRO A 198 -22.84 16.50 21.36
CA PRO A 198 -22.74 17.48 20.28
C PRO A 198 -21.40 18.22 20.34
N ARG A 199 -20.77 18.51 19.19
CA ARG A 199 -19.50 19.24 19.13
C ARG A 199 -19.70 20.67 18.66
N ALA A 200 -18.97 21.58 19.31
CA ALA A 200 -18.86 22.97 18.91
C ALA A 200 -17.42 23.42 19.09
N SER A 201 -16.92 24.33 18.28
CA SER A 201 -15.65 25.00 18.53
C SER A 201 -15.80 25.99 19.69
N LEU A 202 -14.68 26.31 20.36
CA LEU A 202 -14.67 27.34 21.40
C LEU A 202 -15.15 28.70 20.88
N ALA A 203 -14.93 29.00 19.60
CA ALA A 203 -15.40 30.23 18.95
C ALA A 203 -16.93 30.24 18.76
N GLU A 204 -17.51 29.14 18.28
CA GLU A 204 -18.98 28.98 18.15
C GLU A 204 -19.66 29.04 19.53
N PHE A 205 -19.04 28.40 20.53
CA PHE A 205 -19.52 28.47 21.92
C PHE A 205 -19.50 29.90 22.47
N ALA A 206 -18.42 30.64 22.24
CA ALA A 206 -18.27 32.04 22.68
C ALA A 206 -19.22 33.01 21.96
N SER A 207 -19.60 32.72 20.71
CA SER A 207 -20.45 33.60 19.89
C SER A 207 -21.92 33.64 20.30
N GLY A 208 -22.39 32.71 21.14
CA GLY A 208 -23.77 32.67 21.60
C GLY A 208 -24.80 32.22 20.55
N GLU A 209 -24.40 31.85 19.34
CA GLU A 209 -25.30 31.27 18.33
C GLU A 209 -25.75 29.87 18.79
N ALA A 210 -26.98 29.80 19.32
CA ALA A 210 -27.63 28.53 19.60
C ALA A 210 -27.93 27.80 18.28
N ALA A 211 -27.60 26.50 18.22
CA ALA A 211 -28.00 25.63 17.12
C ALA A 211 -29.52 25.73 16.90
N ARG A 212 -29.94 26.27 15.75
CA ARG A 212 -31.35 26.30 15.33
C ARG A 212 -31.86 24.87 15.08
N PRO A 213 -33.17 24.58 15.30
CA PRO A 213 -33.71 23.23 15.15
C PRO A 213 -33.93 22.83 13.68
N VAL A 214 -33.62 21.56 13.41
CA VAL A 214 -34.08 20.67 12.33
C VAL A 214 -33.91 21.18 10.90
N ALA A 215 -32.78 20.80 10.30
CA ALA A 215 -32.61 20.77 8.85
C ALA A 215 -33.62 19.84 8.19
N ARG A 216 -34.17 20.26 7.04
CA ARG A 216 -35.02 19.41 6.19
C ARG A 216 -34.25 18.13 5.81
N PRO A 217 -34.92 16.95 5.79
CA PRO A 217 -34.28 15.72 5.35
C PRO A 217 -33.80 15.87 3.90
N ALA A 218 -32.56 15.44 3.63
CA ALA A 218 -32.00 15.36 2.28
C ALA A 218 -32.97 14.57 1.37
N ARG A 219 -33.48 15.21 0.32
CA ARG A 219 -34.51 14.66 -0.58
C ARG A 219 -33.91 14.09 -1.86
N ARG A 220 -32.63 14.40 -2.15
CA ARG A 220 -31.94 14.03 -3.38
C ARG A 220 -30.58 13.39 -3.08
N VAL A 221 -30.41 12.10 -3.35
CA VAL A 221 -29.16 11.38 -3.11
C VAL A 221 -28.50 10.93 -4.41
N PHE A 222 -27.22 11.25 -4.59
CA PHE A 222 -26.42 10.68 -5.68
C PHE A 222 -25.50 9.62 -5.10
N VAL A 223 -25.54 8.39 -5.64
CA VAL A 223 -24.69 7.29 -5.18
C VAL A 223 -23.56 7.03 -6.17
N ALA A 224 -22.31 7.16 -5.71
CA ALA A 224 -21.13 6.73 -6.46
C ALA A 224 -20.74 5.30 -6.05
N ASN A 225 -21.02 4.34 -6.93
CA ASN A 225 -20.88 2.91 -6.63
C ASN A 225 -19.50 2.35 -6.99
N TYR A 226 -19.00 1.45 -6.13
CA TYR A 226 -17.81 0.63 -6.38
C TYR A 226 -18.17 -0.71 -7.06
N ARG A 227 -17.22 -1.35 -7.78
CA ARG A 227 -17.48 -2.65 -8.45
C ARG A 227 -16.72 -3.68 -7.67
N PHE A 228 -17.46 -4.46 -6.89
CA PHE A 228 -16.86 -5.54 -6.15
C PHE A 228 -16.74 -6.76 -7.05
N LEU A 229 -15.56 -7.38 -7.05
CA LEU A 229 -15.33 -8.62 -7.81
C LEU A 229 -16.17 -9.78 -7.26
N SER A 230 -16.44 -9.80 -5.95
CA SER A 230 -17.11 -10.92 -5.25
C SER A 230 -18.60 -10.72 -5.00
N CYS A 231 -19.09 -9.49 -4.92
CA CYS A 231 -20.50 -9.17 -4.62
C CYS A 231 -21.20 -8.33 -5.70
N GLY A 232 -20.56 -8.15 -6.86
CA GLY A 232 -21.20 -7.54 -8.05
C GLY A 232 -21.84 -6.18 -7.76
N GLU A 233 -23.14 -6.06 -8.05
CA GLU A 233 -23.93 -4.83 -7.95
C GLU A 233 -24.83 -4.77 -6.69
N VAL A 234 -24.61 -5.63 -5.68
CA VAL A 234 -25.48 -5.71 -4.47
C VAL A 234 -25.73 -4.36 -3.81
N PHE A 235 -24.69 -3.53 -3.65
CA PHE A 235 -24.85 -2.19 -3.06
C PHE A 235 -25.59 -1.22 -3.98
N ALA A 236 -25.36 -1.32 -5.29
CA ALA A 236 -25.99 -0.45 -6.28
C ALA A 236 -27.50 -0.73 -6.35
N ASP A 237 -27.88 -2.01 -6.44
CA ASP A 237 -29.28 -2.42 -6.47
C ASP A 237 -29.96 -2.19 -5.12
N GLY A 238 -29.33 -2.58 -4.01
CA GLY A 238 -29.89 -2.42 -2.67
C GLY A 238 -30.15 -0.96 -2.30
N LEU A 239 -29.22 -0.04 -2.60
CA LEU A 239 -29.41 1.39 -2.36
C LEU A 239 -30.42 2.03 -3.32
N ARG A 240 -30.53 1.54 -4.56
CA ARG A 240 -31.56 1.97 -5.51
C ARG A 240 -32.95 1.58 -5.02
N HIS A 241 -33.17 0.30 -4.68
CA HIS A 241 -34.43 -0.19 -4.11
C HIS A 241 -34.79 0.52 -2.80
N ALA A 242 -33.79 0.80 -1.95
CA ALA A 242 -33.97 1.59 -0.73
C ALA A 242 -34.46 3.01 -1.03
N ALA A 243 -33.85 3.69 -2.00
CA ALA A 243 -34.25 5.04 -2.37
C ALA A 243 -35.67 5.09 -2.98
N GLU A 244 -36.01 4.10 -3.82
CA GLU A 244 -37.36 3.90 -4.35
C GLU A 244 -38.39 3.68 -3.23
N GLN A 245 -38.11 2.80 -2.27
CA GLN A 245 -38.98 2.52 -1.12
C GLN A 245 -39.22 3.76 -0.24
N LEU A 246 -38.18 4.57 -0.04
CA LEU A 246 -38.26 5.78 0.78
C LEU A 246 -38.85 6.99 0.02
N GLY A 247 -39.10 6.88 -1.28
CA GLY A 247 -39.55 8.00 -2.11
C GLY A 247 -38.51 9.12 -2.24
N VAL A 248 -37.22 8.78 -2.14
CA VAL A 248 -36.10 9.73 -2.25
C VAL A 248 -35.68 9.82 -3.71
N GLU A 249 -35.57 11.05 -4.23
CA GLU A 249 -35.06 11.26 -5.58
C GLU A 249 -33.60 10.81 -5.61
N HIS A 250 -33.25 9.95 -6.56
CA HIS A 250 -31.92 9.37 -6.59
C HIS A 250 -31.35 9.25 -7.99
N ALA A 251 -30.03 9.29 -8.06
CA ALA A 251 -29.26 8.93 -9.24
C ALA A 251 -28.01 8.17 -8.82
N ALA A 252 -27.47 7.35 -9.70
CA ALA A 252 -26.25 6.62 -9.42
C ALA A 252 -25.34 6.54 -10.64
N ALA A 253 -24.04 6.46 -10.38
CA ALA A 253 -23.06 6.18 -11.39
C ALA A 253 -21.87 5.42 -10.80
N ARG A 254 -21.06 4.85 -11.68
CA ARG A 254 -19.80 4.21 -11.31
C ARG A 254 -18.81 5.28 -10.81
N TRP A 255 -18.06 4.98 -9.75
CA TRP A 255 -17.09 5.92 -9.19
C TRP A 255 -16.03 6.40 -10.21
N ASP A 256 -15.73 5.61 -11.24
CA ASP A 256 -14.73 5.87 -12.28
C ASP A 256 -15.30 6.45 -13.58
N ASP A 257 -16.61 6.71 -13.62
CA ASP A 257 -17.25 7.31 -14.79
C ASP A 257 -16.58 8.65 -15.14
N PRO A 258 -16.02 8.81 -16.35
CA PRO A 258 -15.33 10.04 -16.73
C PRO A 258 -16.26 11.25 -16.72
N ARG A 259 -17.57 11.05 -16.85
CA ARG A 259 -18.61 12.08 -16.80
C ARG A 259 -19.28 12.23 -15.43
N LEU A 260 -18.70 11.64 -14.38
CA LEU A 260 -19.25 11.71 -13.03
C LEU A 260 -19.45 13.15 -12.53
N PRO A 261 -18.49 14.09 -12.70
CA PRO A 261 -18.69 15.47 -12.26
C PRO A 261 -19.88 16.16 -12.93
N GLU A 262 -20.10 15.93 -14.23
CA GLU A 262 -21.22 16.47 -15.00
C GLU A 262 -22.54 15.86 -14.57
N LYS A 263 -22.58 14.53 -14.37
CA LYS A 263 -23.79 13.82 -13.89
C LYS A 263 -24.21 14.28 -12.49
N VAL A 264 -23.26 14.39 -11.57
CA VAL A 264 -23.51 14.91 -10.23
C VAL A 264 -23.93 16.38 -10.28
N ALA A 265 -23.33 17.19 -11.17
CA ALA A 265 -23.73 18.59 -11.35
C ALA A 265 -25.16 18.75 -11.87
N ALA A 266 -25.51 17.98 -12.91
CA ALA A 266 -26.83 17.99 -13.52
C ALA A 266 -27.91 17.48 -12.56
N PHE A 267 -27.58 16.46 -11.77
CA PHE A 267 -28.49 15.95 -10.75
C PHE A 267 -28.61 16.91 -9.57
N ALA A 268 -27.55 17.60 -9.14
CA ALA A 268 -27.55 18.51 -7.99
C ALA A 268 -28.06 17.87 -6.68
N PRO A 269 -27.34 16.88 -6.11
CA PRO A 269 -27.77 16.16 -4.92
C PRO A 269 -27.63 16.99 -3.63
N ASP A 270 -28.49 16.68 -2.66
CA ASP A 270 -28.32 17.09 -1.26
C ASP A 270 -27.20 16.30 -0.58
N LEU A 271 -26.99 15.04 -1.00
CA LEU A 271 -25.95 14.15 -0.51
C LEU A 271 -25.32 13.35 -1.66
N LEU A 272 -23.99 13.44 -1.79
CA LEU A 272 -23.18 12.52 -2.60
C LEU A 272 -22.66 11.40 -1.69
N LEU A 273 -23.32 10.23 -1.74
CA LEU A 273 -22.94 9.04 -0.99
C LEU A 273 -21.99 8.18 -1.83
N VAL A 274 -20.80 7.91 -1.31
CA VAL A 274 -19.79 7.08 -1.96
C VAL A 274 -19.69 5.74 -1.26
N VAL A 275 -19.91 4.65 -1.98
CA VAL A 275 -19.73 3.30 -1.43
C VAL A 275 -18.27 2.89 -1.64
N HIS A 276 -17.58 2.51 -0.56
CA HIS A 276 -16.19 2.01 -0.59
C HIS A 276 -15.21 3.00 -1.28
N GLY A 277 -15.05 4.17 -0.66
CA GLY A 277 -14.54 5.40 -1.29
C GLY A 277 -13.04 5.52 -1.60
N ARG A 278 -12.20 4.49 -1.44
CA ARG A 278 -10.73 4.59 -1.61
C ARG A 278 -10.34 5.12 -2.99
N ARG A 279 -10.81 4.45 -4.06
CA ARG A 279 -10.47 4.84 -5.44
C ARG A 279 -11.15 6.14 -5.86
N PHE A 280 -12.37 6.38 -5.37
CA PHE A 280 -13.07 7.65 -5.56
C PHE A 280 -12.26 8.82 -4.99
N ALA A 281 -11.80 8.72 -3.74
CA ALA A 281 -11.02 9.74 -3.06
C ALA A 281 -9.65 9.96 -3.72
N GLN A 282 -9.04 8.91 -4.28
CA GLN A 282 -7.79 8.99 -5.04
C GLN A 282 -7.96 9.71 -6.38
N ARG A 283 -9.00 9.37 -7.15
CA ARG A 283 -9.22 9.91 -8.50
C ARG A 283 -9.72 11.35 -8.46
N TRP A 284 -10.70 11.63 -7.62
CA TRP A 284 -11.44 12.90 -7.69
C TRP A 284 -10.98 13.94 -6.67
N GLY A 285 -10.29 13.53 -5.59
CA GLY A 285 -9.78 14.45 -4.58
C GLY A 285 -10.86 15.42 -4.07
N ALA A 286 -10.59 16.72 -4.13
CA ALA A 286 -11.51 17.77 -3.70
C ALA A 286 -12.52 18.22 -4.77
N ARG A 287 -12.61 17.53 -5.92
CA ARG A 287 -13.47 17.94 -7.07
C ARG A 287 -14.95 18.10 -6.71
N PHE A 288 -15.42 17.38 -5.70
CA PHE A 288 -16.80 17.37 -5.23
C PHE A 288 -17.02 18.17 -3.94
N ALA A 289 -16.03 18.95 -3.46
CA ALA A 289 -16.10 19.71 -2.20
C ALA A 289 -17.25 20.74 -2.12
N ARG A 290 -17.91 21.05 -3.25
CA ARG A 290 -19.12 21.91 -3.28
C ARG A 290 -20.40 21.18 -2.84
N TRP A 291 -20.39 19.86 -2.79
CA TRP A 291 -21.52 19.03 -2.39
C TRP A 291 -21.29 18.51 -0.98
N ARG A 292 -22.37 18.19 -0.26
CA ARG A 292 -22.26 17.40 0.96
C ARG A 292 -21.86 15.97 0.56
N THR A 293 -20.73 15.50 1.06
CA THR A 293 -20.15 14.21 0.70
C THR A 293 -20.14 13.27 1.89
N ALA A 294 -20.51 12.01 1.66
CA ALA A 294 -20.37 10.94 2.65
C ALA A 294 -19.70 9.72 2.02
N VAL A 295 -18.99 8.94 2.84
CA VAL A 295 -18.50 7.63 2.44
C VAL A 295 -19.05 6.53 3.34
N TRP A 296 -19.53 5.44 2.76
CA TRP A 296 -19.81 4.20 3.50
C TRP A 296 -18.62 3.24 3.36
N LEU A 297 -17.91 3.04 4.47
CA LEU A 297 -16.84 2.07 4.62
C LEU A 297 -17.46 0.70 4.88
N THR A 298 -17.09 -0.28 4.06
CA THR A 298 -17.78 -1.57 3.96
C THR A 298 -16.97 -2.75 4.51
N ASP A 299 -15.71 -2.53 4.89
CA ASP A 299 -14.79 -3.59 5.30
C ASP A 299 -14.00 -3.22 6.57
N GLU A 300 -14.59 -2.41 7.46
CA GLU A 300 -14.07 -2.19 8.81
C GLU A 300 -14.22 -3.45 9.68
N PRO A 301 -13.27 -3.72 10.59
CA PRO A 301 -12.02 -3.01 10.84
C PRO A 301 -10.87 -3.51 9.95
N TYR A 302 -11.13 -4.38 8.97
CA TYR A 302 -10.10 -5.01 8.14
C TYR A 302 -9.30 -4.00 7.33
N GLU A 303 -9.91 -2.86 6.99
CA GLU A 303 -9.29 -1.79 6.22
C GLU A 303 -8.96 -0.52 7.00
N VAL A 304 -9.10 -0.54 8.33
CA VAL A 304 -9.07 0.64 9.20
C VAL A 304 -7.88 1.58 9.00
N ASP A 305 -6.68 1.05 8.80
CA ASP A 305 -5.49 1.89 8.61
C ASP A 305 -5.47 2.57 7.24
N ASP A 306 -6.07 1.93 6.23
CA ASP A 306 -6.25 2.55 4.93
C ASP A 306 -7.40 3.56 4.97
N THR A 307 -8.59 3.13 5.40
CA THR A 307 -9.78 3.98 5.42
C THR A 307 -9.56 5.21 6.30
N ALA A 308 -8.85 5.10 7.43
CA ALA A 308 -8.49 6.24 8.27
C ALA A 308 -7.55 7.25 7.58
N SER A 309 -6.77 6.82 6.58
CA SER A 309 -5.82 7.70 5.88
C SER A 309 -6.48 8.67 4.89
N TRP A 310 -7.73 8.41 4.47
CA TRP A 310 -8.40 9.20 3.44
C TRP A 310 -9.88 9.53 3.72
N SER A 311 -10.55 8.83 4.64
CA SER A 311 -11.97 9.05 4.95
C SER A 311 -12.30 10.46 5.44
N SER A 312 -11.34 11.17 6.05
CA SER A 312 -11.48 12.57 6.47
C SER A 312 -11.64 13.58 5.32
N ARG A 313 -11.56 13.13 4.07
CA ARG A 313 -11.87 13.95 2.87
C ARG A 313 -13.36 14.08 2.61
N PHE A 314 -14.18 13.27 3.28
CA PHE A 314 -15.63 13.32 3.22
C PHE A 314 -16.17 14.08 4.42
N ASP A 315 -17.30 14.76 4.27
CA ASP A 315 -17.94 15.49 5.37
C ASP A 315 -18.51 14.53 6.43
N LEU A 316 -18.88 13.31 6.01
CA LEU A 316 -19.43 12.26 6.85
C LEU A 316 -18.81 10.90 6.50
N VAL A 317 -18.53 10.11 7.54
CA VAL A 317 -18.03 8.74 7.39
C VAL A 317 -19.03 7.79 8.03
N PHE A 318 -19.56 6.85 7.27
CA PHE A 318 -20.35 5.74 7.78
C PHE A 318 -19.46 4.51 7.84
N ALA A 319 -19.23 3.96 9.03
CA ALA A 319 -18.42 2.76 9.22
C ALA A 319 -19.33 1.55 9.48
N ASN A 320 -19.05 0.43 8.81
CA ASN A 320 -19.79 -0.82 9.01
C ASN A 320 -19.40 -1.59 10.28
N ASP A 321 -18.39 -1.14 11.03
CA ASP A 321 -17.99 -1.72 12.31
C ASP A 321 -17.72 -0.60 13.33
N PRO A 322 -18.31 -0.66 14.54
CA PRO A 322 -18.16 0.42 15.51
C PRO A 322 -16.76 0.45 16.15
N ALA A 323 -15.97 -0.61 16.03
CA ALA A 323 -14.64 -0.71 16.65
C ALA A 323 -13.62 0.28 16.09
N THR A 324 -13.93 0.97 14.99
CA THR A 324 -13.02 1.89 14.32
C THR A 324 -13.53 3.31 14.19
N LEU A 325 -14.68 3.65 14.80
CA LEU A 325 -15.21 5.02 14.77
C LEU A 325 -14.19 6.06 15.24
N ASP A 326 -13.37 5.73 16.23
CA ASP A 326 -12.32 6.61 16.75
C ASP A 326 -11.14 6.83 15.79
N ARG A 327 -11.12 6.10 14.67
CA ARG A 327 -10.11 6.21 13.61
C ARG A 327 -10.54 7.13 12.47
N HIS A 328 -11.78 7.61 12.48
CA HIS A 328 -12.37 8.40 11.40
C HIS A 328 -12.95 9.73 11.92
N GLY A 329 -12.78 10.81 11.16
CA GLY A 329 -13.42 12.11 11.47
C GLY A 329 -14.90 12.09 11.06
N HIS A 330 -15.77 12.67 11.89
CA HIS A 330 -17.22 12.75 11.62
C HIS A 330 -17.85 11.39 11.28
N ALA A 331 -17.48 10.37 12.07
CA ALA A 331 -17.83 8.99 11.81
C ALA A 331 -19.05 8.50 12.60
N HIS A 332 -19.90 7.74 11.93
CA HIS A 332 -21.11 7.16 12.48
C HIS A 332 -21.18 5.66 12.17
N TYR A 333 -21.65 4.89 13.15
CA TYR A 333 -21.87 3.46 12.93
C TYR A 333 -23.10 3.23 12.05
N VAL A 334 -22.90 2.58 10.91
CA VAL A 334 -23.99 2.13 10.04
C VAL A 334 -23.68 0.70 9.56
N PRO A 335 -24.29 -0.33 10.18
CA PRO A 335 -23.99 -1.72 9.87
C PRO A 335 -24.43 -2.09 8.46
N MET A 336 -23.89 -3.22 7.99
CA MET A 336 -24.37 -3.88 6.79
C MET A 336 -25.87 -4.22 6.86
N ALA A 337 -26.44 -4.49 5.69
CA ALA A 337 -27.85 -4.76 5.52
C ALA A 337 -28.10 -5.71 4.35
N TYR A 338 -29.34 -6.17 4.21
CA TYR A 338 -29.81 -6.95 3.08
C TYR A 338 -30.82 -6.17 2.23
N ASP A 339 -30.96 -6.58 0.97
CA ASP A 339 -32.00 -6.09 0.07
C ASP A 339 -33.22 -7.02 0.12
N PRO A 340 -34.38 -6.60 0.65
CA PRO A 340 -35.57 -7.44 0.77
C PRO A 340 -36.20 -7.81 -0.58
N GLN A 341 -35.87 -7.11 -1.68
CA GLN A 341 -36.35 -7.52 -3.01
C GLN A 341 -35.62 -8.77 -3.52
N VAL A 342 -34.33 -8.87 -3.22
CA VAL A 342 -33.46 -9.98 -3.63
C VAL A 342 -33.50 -11.13 -2.63
N TYR A 343 -33.27 -10.83 -1.35
CA TYR A 343 -33.19 -11.79 -0.26
C TYR A 343 -34.50 -11.82 0.50
N ARG A 344 -35.29 -12.85 0.19
CA ARG A 344 -36.63 -13.08 0.73
C ARG A 344 -36.93 -14.58 0.71
N PRO A 345 -37.87 -15.07 1.52
CA PRO A 345 -38.27 -16.47 1.47
C PRO A 345 -38.70 -16.87 0.05
N GLY A 346 -38.49 -18.13 -0.30
CA GLY A 346 -38.94 -18.69 -1.58
C GLY A 346 -39.67 -20.01 -1.37
N GLU A 347 -40.33 -20.46 -2.43
CA GLU A 347 -41.11 -21.69 -2.44
C GLU A 347 -40.23 -22.89 -2.87
N GLY A 348 -40.49 -24.07 -2.32
CA GLY A 348 -39.82 -25.32 -2.68
C GLY A 348 -39.03 -25.99 -1.56
N ALA A 349 -38.66 -27.25 -1.79
CA ALA A 349 -37.85 -28.03 -0.85
C ALA A 349 -36.40 -27.53 -0.80
N ARG A 350 -35.78 -27.62 0.37
CA ARG A 350 -34.36 -27.28 0.56
C ARG A 350 -33.49 -28.43 0.04
N ALA A 351 -32.74 -28.20 -1.04
CA ALA A 351 -31.90 -29.19 -1.70
C ALA A 351 -30.58 -29.49 -0.98
N TYR A 352 -30.10 -28.57 -0.14
CA TYR A 352 -28.83 -28.69 0.57
C TYR A 352 -29.04 -28.63 2.08
N ARG A 353 -28.41 -29.52 2.83
CA ARG A 353 -28.43 -29.47 4.31
C ARG A 353 -27.53 -28.36 4.85
N VAL A 354 -26.30 -28.28 4.36
CA VAL A 354 -25.33 -27.26 4.80
C VAL A 354 -24.62 -26.63 3.62
N GLY A 355 -24.49 -25.31 3.63
CA GLY A 355 -23.87 -24.55 2.55
C GLY A 355 -22.99 -23.40 3.02
N PHE A 356 -22.02 -23.03 2.20
CA PHE A 356 -21.17 -21.86 2.42
C PHE A 356 -20.93 -21.06 1.13
N ILE A 357 -20.95 -19.73 1.22
CA ILE A 357 -20.63 -18.81 0.12
C ILE A 357 -19.65 -17.76 0.62
N GLY A 358 -18.44 -17.71 0.07
CA GLY A 358 -17.42 -16.71 0.39
C GLY A 358 -16.01 -17.05 -0.11
N GLY A 359 -15.12 -16.05 -0.19
CA GLY A 359 -13.72 -16.26 -0.61
C GLY A 359 -12.90 -17.10 0.39
N GLY A 360 -11.88 -17.79 -0.11
CA GLY A 360 -11.02 -18.67 0.70
C GLY A 360 -10.13 -17.91 1.69
N ASN A 361 -9.96 -18.47 2.90
CA ASN A 361 -8.91 -18.10 3.86
C ASN A 361 -8.58 -19.31 4.76
N PRO A 362 -7.45 -19.32 5.48
CA PRO A 362 -7.05 -20.48 6.29
C PRO A 362 -8.10 -20.95 7.31
N ASN A 363 -8.76 -20.05 8.04
CA ASN A 363 -9.82 -20.46 8.99
C ASN A 363 -11.03 -21.08 8.28
N ARG A 364 -11.50 -20.47 7.20
CA ARG A 364 -12.59 -20.99 6.35
C ARG A 364 -12.26 -22.37 5.82
N GLU A 365 -11.04 -22.55 5.32
CA GLU A 365 -10.55 -23.84 4.83
C GLU A 365 -10.67 -24.92 5.91
N ARG A 366 -10.16 -24.66 7.13
CA ARG A 366 -10.22 -25.62 8.24
C ARG A 366 -11.65 -25.95 8.67
N CYS A 367 -12.48 -24.93 8.88
CA CYS A 367 -13.87 -25.10 9.33
C CYS A 367 -14.72 -25.86 8.30
N LEU A 368 -14.59 -25.51 7.03
CA LEU A 368 -15.37 -26.15 5.97
C LEU A 368 -14.85 -27.56 5.67
N ALA A 369 -13.54 -27.80 5.72
CA ALA A 369 -12.98 -29.15 5.59
C ALA A 369 -13.50 -30.07 6.70
N ALA A 370 -13.54 -29.62 7.96
CA ALA A 370 -14.10 -30.43 9.05
C ALA A 370 -15.57 -30.81 8.84
N LEU A 371 -16.38 -29.90 8.29
CA LEU A 371 -17.78 -30.21 7.92
C LEU A 371 -17.88 -31.18 6.73
N ALA A 372 -16.97 -31.08 5.77
CA ALA A 372 -16.89 -32.00 4.63
C ALA A 372 -16.47 -33.41 5.07
N ASP A 373 -15.46 -33.52 5.93
CA ASP A 373 -14.96 -34.79 6.49
C ASP A 373 -16.03 -35.46 7.36
N ALA A 374 -16.85 -34.68 8.06
CA ALA A 374 -18.00 -35.16 8.80
C ALA A 374 -19.21 -35.54 7.91
N GLY A 375 -19.13 -35.37 6.60
CA GLY A 375 -20.21 -35.66 5.64
C GLY A 375 -21.41 -34.71 5.74
N LEU A 376 -21.25 -33.53 6.35
CA LEU A 376 -22.34 -32.58 6.59
C LEU A 376 -22.43 -31.49 5.52
N LEU A 377 -21.30 -31.13 4.89
CA LEU A 377 -21.23 -30.02 3.93
C LEU A 377 -21.76 -30.43 2.55
N GLY A 378 -22.81 -29.73 2.08
CA GLY A 378 -23.42 -29.97 0.78
C GLY A 378 -22.78 -29.20 -0.38
N TYR A 379 -22.30 -27.97 -0.11
CA TYR A 379 -21.59 -27.19 -1.13
C TYR A 379 -20.74 -26.05 -0.55
N VAL A 380 -19.79 -25.58 -1.37
CA VAL A 380 -19.13 -24.29 -1.21
C VAL A 380 -19.20 -23.47 -2.50
N VAL A 381 -19.20 -22.14 -2.39
CA VAL A 381 -19.02 -21.21 -3.50
C VAL A 381 -17.93 -20.21 -3.11
N GLY A 382 -16.97 -19.96 -4.00
CA GLY A 382 -15.82 -19.08 -3.76
C GLY A 382 -14.49 -19.80 -3.94
N GLY A 383 -13.51 -19.43 -3.10
CA GLY A 383 -12.16 -20.00 -3.12
C GLY A 383 -11.06 -18.95 -3.37
N PRO A 384 -9.88 -19.37 -3.87
CA PRO A 384 -9.52 -20.74 -4.22
C PRO A 384 -9.42 -21.66 -2.99
N TRP A 385 -9.92 -22.89 -3.12
CA TRP A 385 -9.85 -23.93 -2.08
C TRP A 385 -8.64 -24.84 -2.31
N ARG A 386 -7.98 -25.27 -1.23
CA ARG A 386 -6.81 -26.17 -1.29
C ARG A 386 -7.19 -27.62 -1.01
N SER A 387 -8.20 -27.84 -0.16
CA SER A 387 -8.73 -29.15 0.21
C SER A 387 -9.40 -29.79 -1.01
N PRO A 388 -9.00 -31.03 -1.39
CA PRO A 388 -9.66 -31.77 -2.47
C PRO A 388 -11.16 -31.98 -2.22
N ALA A 389 -11.58 -32.14 -0.96
CA ALA A 389 -12.99 -32.28 -0.61
C ALA A 389 -13.77 -31.00 -0.92
N LEU A 390 -13.23 -29.84 -0.55
CA LEU A 390 -13.85 -28.54 -0.85
C LEU A 390 -13.83 -28.20 -2.34
N GLN A 391 -12.78 -28.59 -3.06
CA GLN A 391 -12.73 -28.45 -4.52
C GLN A 391 -13.84 -29.24 -5.21
N ARG A 392 -14.10 -30.48 -4.77
CA ARG A 392 -15.21 -31.30 -5.29
C ARG A 392 -16.58 -30.72 -4.96
N LEU A 393 -16.73 -30.12 -3.79
CA LEU A 393 -17.98 -29.48 -3.34
C LEU A 393 -18.16 -28.04 -3.87
N CYS A 394 -17.18 -27.51 -4.62
CA CYS A 394 -17.22 -26.15 -5.11
C CYS A 394 -18.12 -26.02 -6.33
N LEU A 395 -19.25 -25.34 -6.19
CA LEU A 395 -20.20 -25.15 -7.30
C LEU A 395 -19.70 -24.11 -8.31
N ALA A 396 -18.96 -23.10 -7.84
CA ALA A 396 -18.38 -22.05 -8.66
C ALA A 396 -17.39 -21.20 -7.86
N ALA A 397 -16.44 -20.56 -8.57
CA ALA A 397 -15.52 -19.59 -7.97
C ALA A 397 -16.21 -18.26 -7.57
N ASN A 398 -17.34 -17.94 -8.20
CA ASN A 398 -18.12 -16.73 -7.96
C ASN A 398 -19.56 -16.94 -8.49
N VAL A 399 -20.56 -16.35 -7.84
CA VAL A 399 -21.95 -16.34 -8.32
C VAL A 399 -22.59 -14.94 -8.13
N PRO A 400 -23.52 -14.52 -9.00
CA PRO A 400 -24.28 -13.29 -8.81
C PRO A 400 -25.21 -13.34 -7.58
N ALA A 401 -25.62 -12.17 -7.08
CA ALA A 401 -26.46 -12.03 -5.89
C ALA A 401 -27.80 -12.79 -5.96
N LEU A 402 -28.46 -12.79 -7.12
CA LEU A 402 -29.70 -13.56 -7.33
C LEU A 402 -29.46 -15.06 -7.14
N ARG A 403 -28.32 -15.56 -7.62
CA ARG A 403 -27.95 -16.97 -7.44
C ARG A 403 -27.54 -17.27 -5.99
N THR A 404 -26.90 -16.33 -5.30
CA THR A 404 -26.66 -16.42 -3.85
C THR A 404 -27.97 -16.57 -3.08
N ALA A 405 -28.98 -15.74 -3.38
CA ALA A 405 -30.29 -15.81 -2.73
C ALA A 405 -31.01 -17.14 -3.01
N GLU A 406 -30.95 -17.64 -4.25
CA GLU A 406 -31.45 -18.98 -4.61
C GLU A 406 -30.80 -20.10 -3.79
N LEU A 407 -29.46 -20.10 -3.71
CA LEU A 407 -28.74 -21.10 -2.94
C LEU A 407 -29.12 -21.04 -1.46
N TYR A 408 -29.26 -19.85 -0.87
CA TYR A 408 -29.73 -19.72 0.52
C TYR A 408 -31.17 -20.25 0.71
N ARG A 409 -32.08 -20.03 -0.24
CA ARG A 409 -33.44 -20.62 -0.19
C ARG A 409 -33.40 -22.13 -0.25
N GLN A 410 -32.46 -22.70 -0.99
CA GLN A 410 -32.27 -24.14 -1.14
C GLN A 410 -31.47 -24.77 0.03
N THR A 411 -31.02 -23.99 1.01
CA THR A 411 -30.10 -24.47 2.07
C THR A 411 -30.77 -24.51 3.43
N GLU A 412 -30.64 -25.61 4.18
CA GLU A 412 -31.17 -25.67 5.54
C GLU A 412 -30.34 -24.83 6.54
N VAL A 413 -29.03 -25.05 6.58
CA VAL A 413 -28.09 -24.35 7.46
C VAL A 413 -26.98 -23.68 6.64
N VAL A 414 -26.86 -22.36 6.74
CA VAL A 414 -25.76 -21.59 6.15
C VAL A 414 -24.69 -21.37 7.20
N VAL A 415 -23.46 -21.74 6.89
CA VAL A 415 -22.32 -21.51 7.78
C VAL A 415 -21.76 -20.12 7.53
N ASN A 416 -21.49 -19.38 8.60
CA ASN A 416 -20.83 -18.08 8.55
C ASN A 416 -19.48 -18.14 9.28
N VAL A 417 -18.40 -18.03 8.51
CA VAL A 417 -17.04 -17.86 9.04
C VAL A 417 -16.54 -16.48 8.64
N PHE A 418 -16.10 -15.69 9.62
CA PHE A 418 -15.66 -14.33 9.36
C PHE A 418 -14.35 -14.32 8.57
N ARG A 419 -14.04 -13.14 8.04
CA ARG A 419 -12.73 -12.90 7.46
C ARG A 419 -11.71 -12.82 8.61
N GLU A 420 -10.54 -13.39 8.39
CA GLU A 420 -9.39 -13.19 9.27
C GLU A 420 -8.80 -11.77 9.13
N LYS A 421 -7.78 -11.46 9.94
CA LYS A 421 -7.08 -10.18 9.92
C LYS A 421 -6.58 -9.85 8.51
N HIS A 422 -6.72 -8.59 8.16
CA HIS A 422 -6.24 -8.02 6.91
C HIS A 422 -5.08 -7.06 7.19
N HIS A 423 -4.21 -6.87 6.21
CA HIS A 423 -2.96 -6.12 6.36
C HIS A 423 -3.15 -4.61 6.58
N PHE A 424 -4.38 -4.12 6.42
CA PHE A 424 -4.80 -2.75 6.73
C PHE A 424 -5.42 -2.61 8.14
N ASN A 425 -5.14 -3.55 9.04
CA ASN A 425 -5.48 -3.47 10.46
C ASN A 425 -4.26 -3.85 11.33
N ALA A 426 -3.21 -3.04 11.25
CA ALA A 426 -1.93 -3.25 11.93
C ALA A 426 -2.04 -3.24 13.45
N ARG A 427 -3.01 -2.51 14.02
CA ARG A 427 -3.29 -2.53 15.46
C ARG A 427 -4.07 -3.78 15.91
N GLY A 428 -4.49 -4.62 14.96
CA GLY A 428 -5.26 -5.82 15.25
C GLY A 428 -6.59 -5.52 15.94
N VAL A 429 -7.23 -4.40 15.58
CA VAL A 429 -8.55 -4.00 16.10
C VAL A 429 -9.50 -5.17 15.90
N ALA A 430 -10.06 -5.67 17.00
CA ALA A 430 -10.98 -6.79 16.95
C ALA A 430 -12.29 -6.34 16.28
N ALA A 431 -12.73 -7.10 15.29
CA ALA A 431 -13.97 -6.82 14.58
C ALA A 431 -15.17 -7.12 15.50
N HIS A 432 -16.10 -6.16 15.58
CA HIS A 432 -17.26 -6.23 16.44
C HIS A 432 -18.53 -6.59 15.67
N ALA A 433 -18.66 -6.07 14.45
CA ALA A 433 -19.89 -6.15 13.66
C ALA A 433 -20.03 -7.46 12.87
N MET A 434 -21.27 -7.74 12.49
CA MET A 434 -21.71 -8.80 11.59
C MET A 434 -21.41 -8.48 10.13
N ASN A 435 -21.45 -9.52 9.29
CA ASN A 435 -21.33 -9.38 7.84
C ASN A 435 -22.69 -9.62 7.14
N PRO A 436 -22.84 -9.25 5.85
CA PRO A 436 -24.10 -9.37 5.13
C PRO A 436 -24.70 -10.78 5.08
N ARG A 437 -23.85 -11.84 5.06
CA ARG A 437 -24.28 -13.24 4.92
C ARG A 437 -25.30 -13.66 5.96
N ILE A 438 -25.19 -13.14 7.18
CA ILE A 438 -26.12 -13.47 8.27
C ILE A 438 -27.52 -12.97 7.91
N TYR A 439 -27.64 -11.68 7.58
CA TYR A 439 -28.91 -11.06 7.20
C TYR A 439 -29.50 -11.73 5.95
N GLU A 440 -28.68 -11.90 4.92
CA GLU A 440 -29.07 -12.45 3.62
C GLU A 440 -29.59 -13.89 3.73
N ALA A 441 -28.90 -14.75 4.49
CA ALA A 441 -29.30 -16.15 4.65
C ALA A 441 -30.58 -16.28 5.50
N LEU A 442 -30.67 -15.53 6.60
CA LEU A 442 -31.87 -15.49 7.44
C LEU A 442 -33.09 -14.97 6.65
N ALA A 443 -32.91 -13.94 5.83
CA ALA A 443 -33.98 -13.39 4.99
C ALA A 443 -34.47 -14.38 3.92
N CYS A 444 -33.62 -15.29 3.46
CA CYS A 444 -34.01 -16.43 2.60
C CYS A 444 -34.58 -17.64 3.38
N GLY A 445 -34.72 -17.52 4.70
CA GLY A 445 -35.28 -18.54 5.59
C GLY A 445 -34.33 -19.67 5.97
N ALA A 446 -33.03 -19.56 5.67
CA ALA A 446 -32.04 -20.52 6.16
C ALA A 446 -31.76 -20.27 7.65
N ALA A 447 -31.37 -21.31 8.38
CA ALA A 447 -30.74 -21.11 9.69
C ALA A 447 -29.27 -20.74 9.47
N VAL A 448 -28.68 -20.00 10.41
CA VAL A 448 -27.25 -19.63 10.35
C VAL A 448 -26.52 -20.17 11.57
N VAL A 449 -25.36 -20.77 11.34
CA VAL A 449 -24.39 -21.10 12.40
C VAL A 449 -23.16 -20.25 12.14
N SER A 450 -22.77 -19.42 13.11
CA SER A 450 -21.74 -18.40 12.92
C SER A 450 -20.55 -18.57 13.85
N GLU A 451 -19.36 -18.23 13.37
CA GLU A 451 -18.22 -17.99 14.23
C GLU A 451 -18.58 -16.87 15.23
N ARG A 452 -18.01 -16.90 16.44
CA ARG A 452 -18.35 -15.96 17.51
C ARG A 452 -18.10 -14.49 17.13
N ARG A 453 -19.08 -13.65 17.45
CA ARG A 453 -19.04 -12.19 17.30
C ARG A 453 -19.94 -11.52 18.32
N ALA A 454 -19.47 -10.42 18.92
CA ALA A 454 -20.18 -9.72 19.99
C ALA A 454 -21.54 -9.14 19.54
N GLU A 455 -21.61 -8.58 18.33
CA GLU A 455 -22.87 -8.02 17.82
C GLU A 455 -23.94 -9.10 17.57
N ILE A 456 -23.57 -10.34 17.22
CA ILE A 456 -24.55 -11.43 17.05
C ILE A 456 -25.30 -11.65 18.36
N ALA A 457 -24.61 -11.68 19.51
CA ALA A 457 -25.26 -11.87 20.80
C ALA A 457 -26.22 -10.72 21.18
N GLN A 458 -26.09 -9.54 20.55
CA GLN A 458 -26.97 -8.39 20.77
C GLN A 458 -28.18 -8.42 19.83
N VAL A 459 -27.94 -8.77 18.56
CA VAL A 459 -28.95 -8.67 17.48
C VAL A 459 -29.70 -9.98 17.25
N PHE A 460 -29.02 -11.13 17.32
CA PHE A 460 -29.58 -12.47 17.13
C PHE A 460 -29.06 -13.42 18.23
N PRO A 461 -29.44 -13.20 19.51
CA PRO A 461 -28.96 -14.03 20.63
C PRO A 461 -29.31 -15.52 20.49
N GLU A 462 -30.31 -15.85 19.68
CA GLU A 462 -30.72 -17.23 19.40
C GLU A 462 -29.77 -17.96 18.43
N LEU A 463 -28.98 -17.24 17.64
CA LEU A 463 -28.12 -17.79 16.60
C LEU A 463 -26.94 -18.57 17.20
N PRO A 464 -26.80 -19.88 16.92
CA PRO A 464 -25.72 -20.70 17.46
C PRO A 464 -24.33 -20.21 17.03
N GLN A 465 -23.46 -20.01 18.02
CA GLN A 465 -22.08 -19.57 17.82
C GLN A 465 -21.08 -20.68 18.10
N PHE A 466 -19.97 -20.70 17.35
CA PHE A 466 -18.87 -21.64 17.58
C PHE A 466 -17.52 -20.93 17.72
N ASP A 467 -16.59 -21.61 18.42
CA ASP A 467 -15.22 -21.12 18.67
C ASP A 467 -14.13 -21.88 17.89
N GLY A 468 -14.48 -22.99 17.22
CA GLY A 468 -13.54 -23.75 16.38
C GLY A 468 -14.22 -24.83 15.52
N PRO A 469 -13.45 -25.56 14.67
CA PRO A 469 -14.00 -26.55 13.74
C PRO A 469 -14.81 -27.67 14.38
N ASP A 470 -14.33 -28.25 15.49
CA ASP A 470 -15.04 -29.34 16.17
C ASP A 470 -16.37 -28.87 16.76
N ASP A 471 -16.38 -27.66 17.31
CA ASP A 471 -17.57 -27.04 17.86
C ASP A 471 -18.58 -26.71 16.75
N LEU A 472 -18.10 -26.19 15.62
CA LEU A 472 -18.92 -25.99 14.42
C LEU A 472 -19.60 -27.30 13.98
N VAL A 473 -18.86 -28.40 13.89
CA VAL A 473 -19.41 -29.71 13.50
C VAL A 473 -20.48 -30.17 14.51
N ARG A 474 -20.24 -30.01 15.82
CA ARG A 474 -21.24 -30.34 16.86
C ARG A 474 -22.50 -29.50 16.74
N GLN A 475 -22.38 -28.18 16.63
CA GLN A 475 -23.51 -27.25 16.52
C GLN A 475 -24.36 -27.54 15.28
N VAL A 476 -23.71 -27.74 14.13
CA VAL A 476 -24.40 -28.07 12.88
C VAL A 476 -25.11 -29.43 12.99
N ARG A 477 -24.46 -30.46 13.54
CA ARG A 477 -25.07 -31.78 13.71
C ARG A 477 -26.29 -31.71 14.64
N HIS A 478 -26.16 -31.04 15.78
CA HIS A 478 -27.26 -30.88 16.74
C HIS A 478 -28.48 -30.20 16.11
N LEU A 479 -28.30 -29.10 15.39
CA LEU A 479 -29.39 -28.41 14.69
C LEU A 479 -30.03 -29.23 13.58
N LEU A 480 -29.25 -30.06 12.91
CA LEU A 480 -29.75 -30.91 11.84
C LEU A 480 -30.54 -32.12 12.35
N ASP A 481 -30.26 -32.55 13.58
CA ASP A 481 -30.94 -33.65 14.26
C ASP A 481 -32.22 -33.17 15.00
N ASP A 482 -32.26 -31.91 15.44
CA ASP A 482 -33.44 -31.27 16.06
C ASP A 482 -34.25 -30.43 15.06
N ARG A 483 -35.18 -31.08 14.35
CA ARG A 483 -36.05 -30.43 13.35
C ARG A 483 -36.97 -29.36 13.94
N SER A 484 -37.44 -29.53 15.18
CA SER A 484 -38.32 -28.55 15.84
C SER A 484 -37.52 -27.32 16.25
N GLY A 485 -36.40 -27.51 16.94
CA GLY A 485 -35.52 -26.42 17.34
C GLY A 485 -34.97 -25.63 16.15
N LEU A 486 -34.70 -26.30 15.02
CA LEU A 486 -34.31 -25.63 13.77
C LEU A 486 -35.41 -24.71 13.22
N ALA A 487 -36.68 -25.14 13.29
CA ALA A 487 -37.81 -24.32 12.85
C ALA A 487 -38.03 -23.12 13.78
N ASP A 488 -37.98 -23.33 15.09
CA ASP A 488 -38.11 -22.28 16.10
C ASP A 488 -36.99 -21.23 15.99
N LEU A 489 -35.75 -21.68 15.79
CA LEU A 489 -34.60 -20.81 15.57
C LEU A 489 -34.80 -19.91 14.34
N ARG A 490 -35.27 -20.48 13.22
CA ARG A 490 -35.53 -19.70 11.99
C ARG A 490 -36.60 -18.66 12.21
N ALA A 491 -37.70 -19.02 12.87
CA ALA A 491 -38.78 -18.10 13.17
C ALA A 491 -38.30 -16.93 14.05
N ALA A 492 -37.57 -17.23 15.12
CA ALA A 492 -37.01 -16.23 16.03
C ALA A 492 -36.05 -15.27 15.33
N CYS A 493 -35.08 -15.80 14.57
CA CYS A 493 -34.12 -14.98 13.84
C CYS A 493 -34.78 -14.14 12.72
N THR A 494 -35.79 -14.68 12.03
CA THR A 494 -36.51 -13.95 10.97
C THR A 494 -37.27 -12.75 11.54
N ALA A 495 -37.91 -12.90 12.71
CA ALA A 495 -38.62 -11.81 13.37
C ALA A 495 -37.71 -10.62 13.72
N ARG A 496 -36.41 -10.87 13.95
CA ARG A 496 -35.41 -9.85 14.26
C ARG A 496 -34.78 -9.16 13.04
N LEU A 497 -35.14 -9.55 11.81
CA LEU A 497 -34.65 -8.89 10.60
C LEU A 497 -35.25 -7.50 10.37
N ALA A 498 -36.39 -7.20 11.01
CA ALA A 498 -37.01 -5.89 10.92
C ALA A 498 -36.03 -4.78 11.35
N GLY A 499 -35.87 -3.75 10.53
CA GLY A 499 -34.91 -2.66 10.78
C GLY A 499 -33.48 -2.95 10.30
N HIS A 500 -33.23 -4.05 9.57
CA HIS A 500 -31.90 -4.40 9.04
C HIS A 500 -31.78 -4.39 7.50
N SER A 501 -32.67 -3.68 6.81
CA SER A 501 -32.65 -3.52 5.35
C SER A 501 -31.79 -2.33 4.88
N TYR A 502 -31.42 -2.31 3.59
CA TYR A 502 -30.77 -1.13 3.00
C TYR A 502 -31.66 0.13 3.09
N GLY A 503 -32.98 -0.02 3.10
CA GLY A 503 -33.94 1.06 3.35
C GLY A 503 -33.70 1.73 4.71
N ASP A 504 -33.56 0.92 5.75
CA ASP A 504 -33.31 1.42 7.11
C ASP A 504 -31.95 2.14 7.20
N ARG A 505 -30.92 1.61 6.54
CA ARG A 505 -29.58 2.23 6.51
C ARG A 505 -29.59 3.55 5.77
N LEU A 506 -30.22 3.62 4.59
CA LEU A 506 -30.29 4.84 3.81
C LEU A 506 -31.09 5.92 4.54
N ALA A 507 -32.23 5.58 5.14
CA ALA A 507 -33.02 6.51 5.95
C ALA A 507 -32.18 7.12 7.08
N ARG A 508 -31.43 6.28 7.81
CA ARG A 508 -30.53 6.73 8.88
C ARG A 508 -29.40 7.62 8.37
N MET A 509 -28.78 7.27 7.23
CA MET A 509 -27.74 8.09 6.63
C MET A 509 -28.24 9.47 6.21
N LEU A 510 -29.44 9.55 5.63
CA LEU A 510 -30.06 10.82 5.22
C LEU A 510 -30.42 11.68 6.44
N GLU A 511 -30.93 11.08 7.52
CA GLU A 511 -31.18 11.78 8.78
C GLU A 511 -29.90 12.41 9.35
N ILE A 512 -28.81 11.64 9.43
CA ILE A 512 -27.50 12.11 9.89
C ILE A 512 -26.96 13.21 8.98
N ALA A 513 -27.09 13.04 7.66
CA ALA A 513 -26.62 14.01 6.69
C ALA A 513 -27.34 15.37 6.79
N SER A 514 -28.61 15.34 7.21
CA SER A 514 -29.44 16.53 7.36
C SER A 514 -29.09 17.29 8.64
N ALA A 515 -28.85 16.60 9.75
CA ALA A 515 -28.56 17.22 11.05
C ALA A 515 -27.29 18.11 11.09
N GLY A 516 -26.40 18.02 10.08
CA GLY A 516 -25.14 18.79 9.99
C GLY A 516 -25.11 19.93 8.95
N ALA A 517 -26.25 20.35 8.38
CA ALA A 517 -26.30 21.33 7.29
C ALA A 517 -26.22 22.80 7.77
N ALA A 518 -25.02 23.31 8.05
CA ALA A 518 -24.70 24.72 7.84
C ALA A 518 -24.19 24.88 6.40
N ALA A 519 -24.79 25.80 5.62
CA ALA A 519 -24.40 26.04 4.23
C ALA A 519 -22.92 26.44 4.13
N PRO A 520 -22.16 25.99 3.11
CA PRO A 520 -20.80 26.47 2.91
C PRO A 520 -20.85 27.94 2.51
N ALA A 521 -20.28 28.82 3.35
CA ALA A 521 -20.03 30.19 2.97
C ALA A 521 -19.06 30.24 1.76
N PRO A 522 -19.26 31.13 0.78
CA PRO A 522 -18.33 31.28 -0.33
C PRO A 522 -16.96 31.69 0.23
N ALA A 523 -15.93 30.93 -0.08
CA ALA A 523 -14.56 31.22 0.35
C ALA A 523 -14.15 32.63 -0.14
N PRO A 524 -13.74 33.56 0.73
CA PRO A 524 -13.20 34.83 0.29
C PRO A 524 -11.86 34.60 -0.40
N ALA A 525 -11.66 35.25 -1.54
CA ALA A 525 -10.39 35.29 -2.24
C ALA A 525 -9.30 35.85 -1.30
N ARG A 526 -8.40 34.99 -0.81
CA ARG A 526 -7.22 35.44 -0.07
C ARG A 526 -6.15 35.88 -1.06
N LEU A 527 -6.00 37.19 -1.19
CA LEU A 527 -4.74 37.82 -1.60
C LEU A 527 -3.62 37.39 -0.62
N PRO A 528 -2.38 37.20 -1.09
CA PRO A 528 -1.26 36.82 -0.23
C PRO A 528 -0.93 37.96 0.76
N PRO A 529 -0.74 37.67 2.07
CA PRO A 529 -0.32 38.68 3.01
C PRO A 529 1.15 39.06 2.79
N ALA A 530 1.40 40.37 2.77
CA ALA A 530 2.72 40.97 2.75
C ALA A 530 3.56 40.50 3.95
N ALA A 531 4.83 40.18 3.69
CA ALA A 531 5.78 39.76 4.71
C ALA A 531 6.10 40.92 5.67
N VAL A 532 5.80 40.73 6.96
CA VAL A 532 6.37 41.52 8.04
C VAL A 532 7.75 40.95 8.35
N VAL A 533 8.78 41.77 8.13
CA VAL A 533 10.18 41.48 8.43
C VAL A 533 10.41 41.61 9.93
N ALA A 534 10.94 40.55 10.56
CA ALA A 534 11.59 40.62 11.88
C ALA A 534 13.09 40.33 11.72
N PRO A 535 13.98 40.95 12.52
CA PRO A 535 15.40 41.06 12.19
C PRO A 535 16.18 39.78 12.51
N GLN A 536 17.04 39.36 11.59
CA GLN A 536 18.00 38.26 11.79
C GLN A 536 19.24 38.76 12.55
N PRO A 537 19.82 37.97 13.47
CA PRO A 537 21.18 38.21 13.95
C PRO A 537 22.20 37.80 12.88
N ALA A 538 23.24 38.63 12.76
CA ALA A 538 24.23 38.64 11.69
C ALA A 538 24.95 37.29 11.47
N ARG A 539 25.10 36.93 10.19
CA ARG A 539 25.98 35.84 9.72
C ARG A 539 27.27 36.45 9.15
N PRO A 540 28.47 35.90 9.45
CA PRO A 540 29.72 36.34 8.83
C PRO A 540 29.78 35.97 7.34
N PRO A 541 30.62 36.65 6.53
CA PRO A 541 30.48 36.70 5.08
C PRO A 541 31.06 35.47 4.34
N ALA A 542 30.21 34.96 3.43
CA ALA A 542 30.42 34.46 2.07
C ALA A 542 31.59 33.50 1.72
N ALA A 543 31.21 32.35 1.17
CA ALA A 543 31.85 31.81 -0.04
C ALA A 543 30.85 31.87 -1.20
N ARG A 544 31.21 32.61 -2.25
CA ARG A 544 30.43 32.81 -3.48
C ARG A 544 30.30 31.48 -4.23
N THR A 545 29.07 31.06 -4.53
CA THR A 545 28.79 30.19 -5.68
C THR A 545 27.81 30.92 -6.60
N VAL A 546 28.25 31.07 -7.85
CA VAL A 546 27.56 31.78 -8.92
C VAL A 546 26.30 30.99 -9.27
N ALA A 547 25.13 31.48 -8.88
CA ALA A 547 23.84 30.95 -9.35
C ALA A 547 23.42 31.74 -10.60
N SER A 548 23.50 31.09 -11.76
CA SER A 548 22.83 31.56 -12.97
C SER A 548 21.30 31.58 -12.76
N PRO A 549 20.57 32.56 -13.32
CA PRO A 549 19.12 32.66 -13.15
C PRO A 549 18.40 31.47 -13.81
N PRO A 550 17.24 31.04 -13.29
CA PRO A 550 16.54 29.86 -13.80
C PRO A 550 16.00 30.15 -15.21
N ARG A 551 16.64 29.58 -16.23
CA ARG A 551 16.05 29.41 -17.55
C ARG A 551 14.77 28.59 -17.38
N ARG A 552 13.66 29.08 -17.95
CA ARG A 552 12.40 28.35 -18.12
C ARG A 552 12.74 27.00 -18.78
N ALA A 553 12.70 25.90 -18.01
CA ALA A 553 13.19 24.61 -18.49
C ALA A 553 12.34 24.14 -19.67
N ALA A 554 12.95 24.12 -20.86
CA ALA A 554 12.37 23.48 -22.03
C ALA A 554 12.35 21.97 -21.78
N ARG A 555 11.23 21.30 -22.08
CA ARG A 555 11.21 19.83 -22.12
C ARG A 555 12.28 19.36 -23.13
N LEU A 556 13.02 18.31 -22.79
CA LEU A 556 13.99 17.73 -23.72
C LEU A 556 13.24 17.20 -24.95
N GLU A 557 13.78 17.50 -26.13
CA GLU A 557 13.29 16.88 -27.37
C GLU A 557 13.58 15.37 -27.33
N PRO A 558 12.61 14.52 -27.72
CA PRO A 558 12.83 13.08 -27.79
C PRO A 558 14.06 12.73 -28.66
N MET A 559 14.95 11.89 -28.13
CA MET A 559 16.15 11.39 -28.79
C MET A 559 16.07 9.86 -28.97
N PRO A 560 15.48 9.39 -30.09
CA PRO A 560 15.48 7.97 -30.43
C PRO A 560 16.90 7.42 -30.52
N PHE A 561 17.04 6.12 -30.27
CA PHE A 561 18.26 5.38 -30.60
C PHE A 561 18.28 5.12 -32.11
N ASP A 562 19.45 5.24 -32.74
CA ASP A 562 19.66 4.90 -34.16
C ASP A 562 20.40 3.57 -34.36
N ALA A 563 20.84 2.94 -33.25
CA ALA A 563 21.32 1.57 -33.21
C ALA A 563 20.95 0.94 -31.84
N PRO A 564 21.02 -0.39 -31.70
CA PRO A 564 20.84 -1.06 -30.41
C PRO A 564 21.71 -0.44 -29.31
N PRO A 565 21.16 -0.09 -28.15
CA PRO A 565 21.89 0.66 -27.14
C PRO A 565 22.92 -0.19 -26.41
N ARG A 566 24.11 0.38 -26.20
CA ARG A 566 25.14 -0.19 -25.33
C ARG A 566 24.79 0.14 -23.87
N ARG A 567 24.55 -0.91 -23.09
CA ARG A 567 24.07 -0.86 -21.71
C ARG A 567 25.22 -1.17 -20.76
N ASN A 568 25.78 -0.12 -20.15
CA ASN A 568 26.82 -0.23 -19.15
C ASN A 568 26.22 -0.37 -17.73
N LEU A 569 26.98 -0.96 -16.81
CA LEU A 569 26.63 -1.15 -15.40
C LEU A 569 27.72 -0.57 -14.51
N LEU A 570 27.31 0.28 -13.56
CA LEU A 570 28.11 0.71 -12.42
C LEU A 570 27.45 0.24 -11.13
N TYR A 571 28.20 -0.37 -10.24
CA TYR A 571 27.63 -0.96 -9.04
C TYR A 571 28.53 -0.76 -7.81
N HIS A 572 28.01 -0.14 -6.76
CA HIS A 572 28.76 0.08 -5.52
C HIS A 572 28.49 -1.02 -4.47
N VAL A 573 29.56 -1.50 -3.82
CA VAL A 573 29.51 -2.47 -2.72
C VAL A 573 30.38 -1.99 -1.57
N TRP A 574 29.78 -1.92 -0.39
CA TRP A 574 30.47 -1.88 0.90
C TRP A 574 30.23 -3.23 1.60
N PRO A 575 31.14 -4.22 1.47
CA PRO A 575 30.86 -5.60 1.82
C PRO A 575 31.06 -5.86 3.31
N VAL A 576 30.28 -5.19 4.16
CA VAL A 576 30.25 -5.42 5.61
C VAL A 576 30.04 -6.92 5.88
N ARG A 577 30.84 -7.52 6.77
CA ARG A 577 30.76 -8.97 7.06
C ARG A 577 29.34 -9.39 7.40
N GLY A 578 28.75 -10.23 6.55
CA GLY A 578 27.37 -10.68 6.64
C GLY A 578 26.79 -11.10 5.28
N PRO A 579 25.54 -11.60 5.24
CA PRO A 579 24.94 -12.16 4.04
C PRO A 579 24.36 -11.12 3.06
N THR A 580 24.17 -9.86 3.47
CA THR A 580 23.35 -8.88 2.72
C THR A 580 24.03 -8.44 1.43
N TRP A 581 25.36 -8.27 1.42
CA TRP A 581 26.08 -7.87 0.21
C TRP A 581 26.07 -8.97 -0.85
N ARG A 582 26.25 -10.24 -0.46
CA ARG A 582 26.17 -11.41 -1.35
C ARG A 582 24.79 -11.53 -1.98
N TRP A 583 23.73 -11.42 -1.17
CA TRP A 583 22.36 -11.44 -1.67
C TRP A 583 22.09 -10.37 -2.73
N ASN A 584 22.63 -9.15 -2.54
CA ASN A 584 22.49 -8.10 -3.54
C ASN A 584 23.24 -8.43 -4.85
N LEU A 585 24.43 -9.02 -4.77
CA LEU A 585 25.15 -9.49 -5.95
C LEU A 585 24.43 -10.65 -6.65
N ASP A 586 23.79 -11.54 -5.90
CA ASP A 586 22.97 -12.61 -6.47
C ASP A 586 21.76 -12.06 -7.23
N GLU A 587 21.09 -11.02 -6.70
CA GLU A 587 20.01 -10.31 -7.41
C GLU A 587 20.50 -9.63 -8.69
N LEU A 588 21.73 -9.09 -8.68
CA LEU A 588 22.36 -8.48 -9.84
C LEU A 588 22.76 -9.53 -10.89
N LEU A 589 23.36 -10.65 -10.46
CA LEU A 589 23.83 -11.73 -11.34
C LEU A 589 22.68 -12.39 -12.12
N GLN A 590 21.48 -12.51 -11.53
CA GLN A 590 20.27 -12.94 -12.22
C GLN A 590 19.89 -12.06 -13.44
N ARG A 591 20.44 -10.85 -13.52
CA ARG A 591 20.07 -9.81 -14.49
C ARG A 591 21.27 -9.23 -15.23
N VAL A 592 22.47 -9.73 -14.95
CA VAL A 592 23.73 -9.12 -15.39
C VAL A 592 23.88 -9.11 -16.92
N ASP A 593 23.27 -10.09 -17.58
CA ASP A 593 23.30 -10.22 -19.03
C ASP A 593 22.37 -9.27 -19.79
N LEU A 594 21.63 -8.41 -19.06
CA LEU A 594 21.10 -7.18 -19.65
C LEU A 594 22.22 -6.23 -20.11
N PHE A 595 23.38 -6.26 -19.46
CA PHE A 595 24.45 -5.29 -19.68
C PHE A 595 25.49 -5.81 -20.68
N ASN A 596 25.32 -5.42 -21.94
CA ASN A 596 26.24 -5.74 -23.04
C ASN A 596 27.44 -4.78 -23.15
N GLY A 597 27.45 -3.68 -22.39
CA GLY A 597 28.57 -2.73 -22.28
C GLY A 597 29.55 -3.10 -21.16
N ARG A 598 30.26 -2.10 -20.64
CA ARG A 598 31.17 -2.25 -19.48
C ARG A 598 30.39 -2.56 -18.22
N ARG A 599 30.95 -3.40 -17.34
CA ARG A 599 30.40 -3.73 -16.02
C ARG A 599 31.47 -3.39 -14.99
N ILE A 600 31.23 -2.43 -14.11
CA ILE A 600 32.23 -1.91 -13.18
C ILE A 600 31.67 -1.94 -11.76
N VAL A 601 32.44 -2.52 -10.84
CA VAL A 601 32.09 -2.61 -9.42
C VAL A 601 33.07 -1.81 -8.58
N GLY A 602 32.53 -0.87 -7.81
CA GLY A 602 33.25 -0.12 -6.80
C GLY A 602 33.17 -0.83 -5.45
N ILE A 603 34.30 -1.22 -4.88
CA ILE A 603 34.40 -1.89 -3.59
C ILE A 603 34.97 -0.90 -2.57
N ALA A 604 34.16 -0.50 -1.59
CA ALA A 604 34.62 0.30 -0.46
C ALA A 604 34.99 -0.62 0.71
N CYS A 605 36.21 -0.48 1.25
CA CYS A 605 36.75 -1.36 2.28
C CYS A 605 37.01 -0.59 3.59
N ASP A 606 36.74 -1.25 4.72
CA ASP A 606 37.17 -0.82 6.06
C ASP A 606 37.34 -2.04 6.98
N GLU A 607 37.63 -1.82 8.26
CA GLU A 607 37.85 -2.88 9.25
C GLU A 607 36.65 -3.84 9.44
N ARG A 608 35.45 -3.44 9.01
CA ARG A 608 34.20 -4.21 9.14
C ARG A 608 33.89 -5.05 7.90
N THR A 609 34.65 -4.91 6.81
CA THR A 609 34.33 -5.56 5.55
C THR A 609 34.97 -6.94 5.40
N ASP A 610 34.34 -7.79 4.57
CA ASP A 610 35.01 -8.90 3.90
C ASP A 610 36.11 -8.34 2.96
N PRO A 611 37.16 -9.13 2.68
CA PRO A 611 38.23 -8.72 1.76
C PRO A 611 37.68 -8.47 0.34
N PRO A 612 38.22 -7.50 -0.43
CA PRO A 612 37.74 -7.20 -1.78
C PRO A 612 37.82 -8.41 -2.72
N GLU A 613 38.77 -9.32 -2.50
CA GLU A 613 38.93 -10.58 -3.22
C GLU A 613 37.67 -11.45 -3.14
N ALA A 614 36.95 -11.44 -2.02
CA ALA A 614 35.70 -12.20 -1.87
C ALA A 614 34.60 -11.68 -2.80
N VAL A 615 34.53 -10.36 -3.02
CA VAL A 615 33.59 -9.75 -3.98
C VAL A 615 34.00 -10.08 -5.41
N GLN A 616 35.31 -10.03 -5.70
CA GLN A 616 35.87 -10.35 -7.02
C GLN A 616 35.62 -11.81 -7.40
N GLU A 617 35.83 -12.73 -6.46
CA GLU A 617 35.57 -14.16 -6.61
C GLU A 617 34.08 -14.43 -6.87
N HIS A 618 33.18 -13.79 -6.10
CA HIS A 618 31.73 -13.93 -6.29
C HIS A 618 31.25 -13.47 -7.67
N LEU A 619 31.95 -12.53 -8.29
CA LEU A 619 31.63 -11.97 -9.61
C LEU A 619 32.50 -12.53 -10.74
N ALA A 620 33.37 -13.50 -10.45
CA ALA A 620 34.31 -14.07 -11.41
C ALA A 620 33.58 -14.68 -12.62
N GLY A 621 34.15 -14.46 -13.80
CA GLY A 621 33.58 -14.96 -15.07
C GLY A 621 32.47 -14.10 -15.67
N HIS A 622 31.94 -13.09 -14.96
CA HIS A 622 30.86 -12.22 -15.46
C HIS A 622 31.35 -10.90 -16.09
N GLY A 623 32.66 -10.76 -16.33
CA GLY A 623 33.22 -9.64 -17.08
C GLY A 623 33.17 -8.29 -16.33
N PHE A 624 33.35 -8.33 -15.01
CA PHE A 624 33.43 -7.14 -14.17
C PHE A 624 34.83 -6.57 -14.10
N GLU A 625 34.91 -5.25 -14.10
CA GLU A 625 36.09 -4.47 -13.74
C GLU A 625 35.92 -3.92 -12.32
N PHE A 626 37.02 -3.72 -11.60
CA PHE A 626 36.97 -3.32 -10.19
C PHE A 626 37.62 -1.95 -9.93
N VAL A 627 37.05 -1.22 -8.98
CA VAL A 627 37.61 -0.02 -8.35
C VAL A 627 37.59 -0.28 -6.84
N VAL A 628 38.76 -0.46 -6.21
CA VAL A 628 38.86 -0.69 -4.76
C VAL A 628 39.32 0.58 -4.08
N VAL A 629 38.58 1.04 -3.07
CA VAL A 629 38.88 2.26 -2.31
C VAL A 629 38.69 2.04 -0.81
N ALA A 630 39.31 2.89 0.01
CA ALA A 630 38.96 2.98 1.42
C ALA A 630 37.54 3.57 1.56
N ASN A 631 36.72 3.01 2.46
CA ASN A 631 35.42 3.57 2.79
C ASN A 631 35.58 4.90 3.53
N ASP A 632 34.75 5.88 3.22
CA ASP A 632 34.77 7.20 3.84
C ASP A 632 33.35 7.69 4.20
N ALA A 633 33.23 8.89 4.77
CA ALA A 633 31.96 9.46 5.20
C ALA A 633 30.96 9.72 4.04
N SER A 634 31.41 9.70 2.79
CA SER A 634 30.55 9.86 1.61
C SER A 634 29.87 8.55 1.18
N GLY A 635 30.35 7.40 1.69
CA GLY A 635 29.84 6.07 1.34
C GLY A 635 29.98 5.79 -0.16
N GLU A 636 28.86 5.66 -0.87
CA GLU A 636 28.81 5.42 -2.33
C GLU A 636 29.68 6.43 -3.13
N GLY A 637 29.76 7.67 -2.64
CA GLY A 637 30.52 8.75 -3.25
C GLY A 637 32.01 8.44 -3.45
N ALA A 638 32.60 7.60 -2.61
CA ALA A 638 34.01 7.22 -2.66
C ALA A 638 34.38 6.51 -3.97
N THR A 639 33.43 5.78 -4.57
CA THR A 639 33.64 5.02 -5.81
C THR A 639 32.99 5.65 -7.03
N PHE A 640 31.92 6.45 -6.83
CA PHE A 640 31.03 6.90 -7.90
C PHE A 640 31.76 7.66 -9.02
N ALA A 641 32.57 8.67 -8.66
CA ALA A 641 33.27 9.48 -9.65
C ALA A 641 34.27 8.67 -10.49
N ALA A 642 35.07 7.82 -9.84
CA ALA A 642 36.06 6.98 -10.53
C ALA A 642 35.41 5.97 -11.49
N MET A 643 34.25 5.43 -11.12
CA MET A 643 33.46 4.56 -11.98
C MET A 643 32.86 5.32 -13.17
N MET A 644 32.33 6.53 -12.94
CA MET A 644 31.76 7.38 -13.99
C MET A 644 32.79 7.78 -15.06
N GLU A 645 34.04 8.09 -14.68
CA GLU A 645 35.13 8.37 -15.63
C GLU A 645 35.38 7.20 -16.59
N ARG A 646 35.23 5.95 -16.12
CA ARG A 646 35.44 4.77 -16.96
C ARG A 646 34.34 4.54 -17.99
N VAL A 647 33.14 5.08 -17.79
CA VAL A 647 32.04 4.99 -18.76
C VAL A 647 31.74 6.32 -19.44
N ALA A 648 32.61 7.32 -19.27
CA ALA A 648 32.39 8.64 -19.83
C ALA A 648 32.42 8.60 -21.36
N SER A 649 31.28 8.89 -21.96
CA SER A 649 31.07 8.94 -23.41
C SER A 649 29.96 9.93 -23.72
N THR A 650 29.98 10.56 -24.90
CA THR A 650 28.86 11.40 -25.38
C THR A 650 28.07 10.73 -26.49
N GLU A 651 28.33 9.44 -26.73
CA GLU A 651 27.72 8.66 -27.79
C GLU A 651 26.20 8.55 -27.61
N ARG A 652 25.49 8.60 -28.73
CA ARG A 652 24.02 8.68 -28.76
C ARG A 652 23.38 7.44 -28.14
N ASN A 653 23.93 6.25 -28.42
CA ASN A 653 23.31 4.97 -28.05
C ASN A 653 23.86 4.38 -26.75
N GLU A 654 24.64 5.15 -25.97
CA GLU A 654 25.19 4.67 -24.72
C GLU A 654 24.35 5.04 -23.50
N LEU A 655 24.22 4.06 -22.61
CA LEU A 655 23.47 4.13 -21.37
C LEU A 655 24.30 3.55 -20.23
N THR A 656 24.07 4.05 -19.02
CA THR A 656 24.61 3.43 -17.80
C THR A 656 23.52 3.29 -16.76
N PHE A 657 23.41 2.09 -16.18
CA PHE A 657 22.68 1.88 -14.94
C PHE A 657 23.63 2.01 -13.75
N TYR A 658 23.19 2.72 -12.71
CA TYR A 658 23.88 2.79 -11.43
C TYR A 658 23.00 2.23 -10.31
N ALA A 659 23.58 1.41 -9.44
CA ALA A 659 22.97 0.88 -8.22
C ALA A 659 24.03 0.56 -7.15
N HIS A 660 23.58 0.13 -5.97
CA HIS A 660 24.46 -0.28 -4.86
C HIS A 660 23.86 -1.40 -4.02
N ALA A 661 24.73 -2.07 -3.26
CA ALA A 661 24.35 -3.10 -2.29
C ALA A 661 23.56 -2.50 -1.13
N LYS A 662 22.24 -2.39 -1.33
CA LYS A 662 21.35 -1.80 -0.35
C LYS A 662 21.16 -2.72 0.85
N GLY A 663 21.23 -2.12 2.03
CA GLY A 663 20.91 -2.78 3.31
C GLY A 663 22.13 -3.23 4.11
N VAL A 664 23.33 -3.22 3.51
CA VAL A 664 24.59 -3.68 4.15
C VAL A 664 24.94 -2.94 5.44
N LYS A 665 24.46 -1.72 5.64
CA LYS A 665 24.69 -0.99 6.89
C LYS A 665 23.96 -1.58 8.11
N TYR A 666 22.98 -2.46 7.87
CA TYR A 666 22.14 -3.07 8.90
C TYR A 666 22.58 -4.50 9.25
N GLU A 667 23.77 -4.93 8.84
CA GLU A 667 24.27 -6.26 9.18
C GLU A 667 24.19 -6.54 10.69
N PRO A 668 23.85 -7.77 11.11
CA PRO A 668 23.78 -9.00 10.30
C PRO A 668 22.45 -9.23 9.54
N GLN A 669 21.45 -8.36 9.69
CA GLN A 669 20.13 -8.56 9.07
C GLN A 669 19.48 -7.23 8.66
N ALA A 670 19.34 -7.03 7.35
CA ALA A 670 18.59 -5.91 6.81
C ALA A 670 17.09 -5.96 7.20
N PRO A 671 16.48 -4.82 7.59
CA PRO A 671 15.04 -4.76 7.85
C PRO A 671 14.21 -5.27 6.66
N PRO A 672 13.10 -5.99 6.88
CA PRO A 672 12.26 -6.52 5.79
C PRO A 672 11.83 -5.47 4.77
N ALA A 673 11.42 -4.27 5.20
CA ALA A 673 11.12 -3.16 4.29
C ALA A 673 12.31 -2.73 3.42
N VAL A 674 13.53 -2.74 3.96
CA VAL A 674 14.74 -2.36 3.21
C VAL A 674 15.09 -3.44 2.20
N ARG A 675 14.95 -4.71 2.57
CA ARG A 675 15.12 -5.84 1.64
C ARG A 675 14.08 -5.78 0.52
N ARG A 676 12.81 -5.58 0.86
CA ARG A 676 11.73 -5.41 -0.13
C ARG A 676 11.98 -4.22 -1.05
N TRP A 677 12.56 -3.15 -0.51
CA TRP A 677 12.96 -2.00 -1.29
C TRP A 677 14.07 -2.29 -2.28
N ALA A 678 15.07 -3.07 -1.92
CA ALA A 678 16.08 -3.52 -2.87
C ALA A 678 15.47 -4.44 -3.96
N GLU A 679 14.64 -5.42 -3.58
CA GLU A 679 13.96 -6.33 -4.53
C GLU A 679 13.16 -5.58 -5.60
N VAL A 680 12.34 -4.62 -5.19
CA VAL A 680 11.54 -3.83 -6.13
C VAL A 680 12.39 -2.89 -6.96
N GLN A 681 13.50 -2.39 -6.41
CA GLN A 681 14.44 -1.59 -7.19
C GLN A 681 15.07 -2.41 -8.31
N TYR A 682 15.61 -3.61 -8.04
CA TYR A 682 16.12 -4.50 -9.09
C TYR A 682 15.06 -4.82 -10.14
N ALA A 683 13.88 -5.26 -9.70
CA ALA A 683 12.83 -5.68 -10.64
C ALA A 683 12.39 -4.54 -11.57
N VAL A 684 12.07 -3.37 -11.00
CA VAL A 684 11.53 -2.26 -11.80
C VAL A 684 12.54 -1.69 -12.78
N THR A 685 13.81 -1.62 -12.41
CA THR A 685 14.83 -1.00 -13.28
C THR A 685 15.46 -1.97 -14.26
N LEU A 686 15.28 -3.30 -14.10
CA LEU A 686 16.01 -4.31 -14.88
C LEU A 686 15.14 -5.41 -15.52
N ASP A 687 13.89 -5.61 -15.11
CA ASP A 687 13.04 -6.71 -15.65
C ASP A 687 12.12 -6.27 -16.81
N ASP A 688 11.94 -4.96 -17.03
CA ASP A 688 11.18 -4.38 -18.15
C ASP A 688 12.07 -3.40 -18.94
N TRP A 689 12.99 -3.97 -19.73
CA TRP A 689 13.96 -3.20 -20.51
C TRP A 689 13.28 -2.27 -21.53
N VAL A 690 12.22 -2.74 -22.19
CA VAL A 690 11.49 -1.96 -23.21
C VAL A 690 10.99 -0.66 -22.61
N ARG A 691 10.37 -0.71 -21.43
CA ARG A 691 9.88 0.48 -20.74
C ARG A 691 11.01 1.43 -20.33
N VAL A 692 12.14 0.91 -19.85
CA VAL A 692 13.33 1.73 -19.52
C VAL A 692 13.84 2.45 -20.76
N ARG A 693 13.98 1.74 -21.88
CA ARG A 693 14.43 2.30 -23.15
C ARG A 693 13.48 3.37 -23.67
N GLU A 694 12.18 3.09 -23.70
CA GLU A 694 11.14 4.05 -24.12
C GLU A 694 11.15 5.33 -23.28
N ASP A 695 11.45 5.21 -21.99
CA ASP A 695 11.53 6.36 -21.09
C ASP A 695 12.80 7.18 -21.35
N LEU A 696 13.93 6.52 -21.62
CA LEU A 696 15.23 7.15 -21.94
C LEU A 696 15.32 7.72 -23.36
N VAL A 697 14.31 7.50 -24.21
CA VAL A 697 14.12 8.27 -25.45
C VAL A 697 13.68 9.70 -25.12
N ARG A 698 12.91 9.89 -24.04
CA ARG A 698 12.29 11.19 -23.69
C ARG A 698 13.01 11.91 -22.55
N HIS A 699 13.85 11.21 -21.80
CA HIS A 699 14.43 11.71 -20.56
C HIS A 699 15.94 11.46 -20.50
N ALA A 700 16.66 12.38 -19.84
CA ALA A 700 18.09 12.25 -19.62
C ALA A 700 18.46 11.15 -18.62
N MET A 701 17.57 10.89 -17.66
CA MET A 701 17.73 9.87 -16.64
C MET A 701 16.37 9.29 -16.26
N THR A 702 16.34 8.06 -15.77
CA THR A 702 15.12 7.49 -15.18
C THR A 702 15.45 6.63 -13.97
N GLY A 703 14.59 6.67 -12.96
CA GLY A 703 14.66 5.86 -11.74
C GLY A 703 13.24 5.48 -11.33
N LEU A 704 13.04 4.92 -10.13
CA LEU A 704 11.73 4.36 -9.76
C LEU A 704 10.98 5.12 -8.66
N PHE A 705 11.68 5.77 -7.74
CA PHE A 705 11.08 6.41 -6.56
C PHE A 705 11.52 7.87 -6.46
N ARG A 706 10.84 8.78 -7.15
CA ARG A 706 11.25 10.19 -7.18
C ARG A 706 10.61 11.01 -6.06
N ARG A 707 11.44 11.69 -5.27
CA ARG A 707 11.01 12.60 -4.20
C ARG A 707 11.28 14.05 -4.60
N HIS A 708 10.28 14.91 -4.48
CA HIS A 708 10.41 16.35 -4.78
C HIS A 708 10.57 17.15 -3.50
N GLY A 709 11.45 18.14 -3.54
CA GLY A 709 11.79 19.01 -2.42
C GLY A 709 13.29 19.06 -2.16
N ARG A 710 13.71 20.08 -1.41
CA ARG A 710 15.06 20.20 -0.86
C ARG A 710 15.08 19.56 0.53
N PHE A 711 15.87 18.52 0.71
CA PHE A 711 15.85 17.73 1.95
C PHE A 711 17.10 17.98 2.79
N ARG A 712 16.91 18.22 4.10
CA ARG A 712 18.02 18.52 5.03
C ARG A 712 19.05 17.39 5.10
N ASN A 713 18.61 16.13 5.05
CA ASN A 713 19.49 14.94 5.04
C ASN A 713 20.27 14.77 3.72
N HIS A 714 19.96 15.58 2.70
CA HIS A 714 20.75 15.72 1.48
C HIS A 714 21.37 17.12 1.42
N GLU A 715 21.63 17.74 2.57
CA GLU A 715 22.19 19.09 2.69
C GLU A 715 21.43 20.16 1.87
N SER A 716 20.17 19.90 1.55
CA SER A 716 19.32 20.73 0.68
C SER A 716 19.87 20.94 -0.73
N VAL A 717 20.73 20.04 -1.23
CA VAL A 717 21.18 20.05 -2.63
C VAL A 717 20.13 19.43 -3.55
N GLY A 718 20.00 20.00 -4.75
CA GLY A 718 19.00 19.59 -5.74
C GLY A 718 17.55 19.88 -5.31
N ALA A 719 16.64 19.91 -6.29
CA ALA A 719 15.21 20.13 -6.03
C ALA A 719 14.41 18.82 -5.88
N TRP A 720 15.05 17.67 -6.12
CA TRP A 720 14.45 16.34 -6.09
C TRP A 720 15.55 15.27 -6.05
N HIS A 721 15.21 14.01 -5.78
CA HIS A 721 16.14 12.86 -5.89
C HIS A 721 15.40 11.53 -6.16
N TYR A 722 16.12 10.50 -6.61
CA TYR A 722 15.59 9.13 -6.64
C TYR A 722 15.91 8.43 -5.32
N SER A 723 14.89 8.18 -4.51
CA SER A 723 15.07 7.47 -3.25
C SER A 723 15.55 6.04 -3.51
N GLY A 724 16.76 5.76 -3.05
CA GLY A 724 17.40 4.46 -3.03
C GLY A 724 18.61 4.29 -3.93
N THR A 725 18.95 5.29 -4.76
CA THR A 725 20.14 5.34 -5.62
C THR A 725 20.16 4.31 -6.76
N PHE A 726 19.01 3.94 -7.32
CA PHE A 726 18.89 3.11 -8.52
C PHE A 726 18.36 3.96 -9.68
N PHE A 727 19.19 4.18 -10.70
CA PHE A 727 18.82 4.98 -11.86
C PHE A 727 19.63 4.65 -13.12
N TRP A 728 19.00 4.85 -14.27
CA TRP A 728 19.61 4.82 -15.59
C TRP A 728 19.95 6.23 -16.07
N MET A 729 20.99 6.32 -16.89
CA MET A 729 21.59 7.55 -17.40
C MET A 729 21.77 7.49 -18.91
N ARG A 730 21.30 8.50 -19.64
CA ARG A 730 21.57 8.69 -21.06
C ARG A 730 22.85 9.49 -21.23
N HIS A 731 23.89 8.85 -21.80
CA HIS A 731 25.23 9.43 -21.90
C HIS A 731 25.25 10.78 -22.63
N ALA A 732 24.56 10.84 -23.78
CA ALA A 732 24.42 12.03 -24.61
C ALA A 732 23.87 13.27 -23.86
N HIS A 733 23.19 13.07 -22.71
CA HIS A 733 22.72 14.17 -21.85
C HIS A 733 23.64 14.37 -20.64
N VAL A 734 24.00 13.31 -19.93
CA VAL A 734 24.75 13.38 -18.65
C VAL A 734 26.15 13.92 -18.84
N PHE A 735 26.92 13.39 -19.79
CA PHE A 735 28.35 13.72 -19.94
C PHE A 735 28.59 15.09 -20.59
N ARG A 736 27.53 15.80 -20.99
CA ARG A 736 27.57 17.20 -21.45
C ARG A 736 27.28 18.22 -20.35
N ARG A 737 26.97 17.77 -19.13
CA ARG A 737 26.74 18.63 -17.96
C ARG A 737 27.90 18.51 -16.96
N HIS A 738 27.78 19.20 -15.83
CA HIS A 738 28.75 19.19 -14.74
C HIS A 738 28.72 17.89 -13.93
N TRP A 739 28.76 16.74 -14.60
CA TRP A 739 28.56 15.42 -14.01
C TRP A 739 29.60 15.06 -12.93
N ARG A 740 30.78 15.68 -12.99
CA ARG A 740 31.86 15.53 -11.99
C ARG A 740 31.54 16.18 -10.64
N GLU A 741 30.53 17.05 -10.55
CA GLU A 741 30.13 17.72 -9.32
C GLU A 741 29.24 16.81 -8.45
N VAL A 742 29.88 15.82 -7.83
CA VAL A 742 29.23 14.85 -6.94
C VAL A 742 29.23 15.38 -5.50
N PRO A 743 28.07 15.53 -4.84
CA PRO A 743 28.02 15.94 -3.44
C PRO A 743 28.79 14.99 -2.52
N ARG A 744 29.65 15.52 -1.65
CA ARG A 744 30.58 14.74 -0.79
C ARG A 744 30.04 14.50 0.62
N PHE A 745 28.88 13.85 0.71
CA PHE A 745 28.27 13.43 1.98
C PHE A 745 27.50 12.11 1.80
N TYR A 746 27.14 11.44 2.90
CA TYR A 746 26.36 10.20 2.84
C TYR A 746 24.98 10.40 2.19
N GLY A 747 24.76 9.76 1.04
CA GLY A 747 23.57 9.98 0.20
C GLY A 747 23.76 11.06 -0.89
N GLY A 748 24.99 11.54 -1.10
CA GLY A 748 25.29 12.52 -2.16
C GLY A 748 25.00 12.00 -3.57
N VAL A 749 25.27 10.71 -3.83
CA VAL A 749 24.93 10.05 -5.11
C VAL A 749 23.42 9.94 -5.30
N GLU A 750 22.65 9.74 -4.23
CA GLU A 750 21.18 9.72 -4.26
C GLU A 750 20.62 11.07 -4.74
N ALA A 751 21.21 12.17 -4.29
CA ALA A 751 20.79 13.54 -4.59
C ALA A 751 21.35 14.10 -5.92
N TRP A 752 22.46 13.56 -6.42
CA TRP A 752 23.17 14.00 -7.63
C TRP A 752 22.29 14.14 -8.91
N PRO A 753 21.31 13.25 -9.20
CA PRO A 753 20.43 13.45 -10.36
C PRO A 753 19.70 14.81 -10.34
N GLY A 754 19.28 15.25 -9.15
CA GLY A 754 18.58 16.52 -8.95
C GLY A 754 19.46 17.75 -8.88
N THR A 755 20.79 17.59 -8.87
CA THR A 755 21.74 18.70 -9.05
C THR A 755 22.03 18.95 -10.53
N LEU A 756 21.92 17.92 -11.37
CA LEU A 756 22.20 17.99 -12.81
C LEU A 756 21.00 18.34 -13.67
N PHE A 757 19.81 17.82 -13.34
CA PHE A 757 18.62 17.91 -14.18
C PHE A 757 17.41 18.44 -13.40
N ALA A 758 16.57 19.21 -14.08
CA ALA A 758 15.23 19.49 -13.58
C ALA A 758 14.38 18.20 -13.60
N ALA A 759 13.35 18.12 -12.75
CA ALA A 759 12.54 16.90 -12.66
C ALA A 759 11.80 16.58 -13.97
N GLU A 760 11.49 17.61 -14.76
CA GLU A 760 10.82 17.49 -16.05
C GLU A 760 11.71 16.90 -17.14
N GLU A 761 13.03 16.92 -16.94
CA GLU A 761 14.02 16.32 -17.85
C GLU A 761 14.27 14.83 -17.53
N THR A 762 13.67 14.32 -16.47
CA THR A 762 13.89 12.95 -15.97
C THR A 762 12.57 12.17 -15.86
N GLY A 763 12.65 10.86 -16.03
CA GLY A 763 11.50 9.96 -15.97
C GLY A 763 11.29 9.33 -14.59
N CYS A 764 10.22 8.58 -14.40
CA CYS A 764 10.00 7.84 -13.16
C CYS A 764 9.18 6.58 -13.41
N LEU A 765 9.79 5.41 -13.20
CA LEU A 765 9.27 4.12 -13.61
C LEU A 765 8.16 3.57 -12.71
N LEU A 766 8.10 3.96 -11.43
CA LEU A 766 7.12 3.41 -10.47
C LEU A 766 6.31 4.47 -9.72
N MET A 767 6.94 5.31 -8.89
CA MET A 767 6.23 6.31 -8.09
C MET A 767 6.95 7.67 -8.13
N ASP A 768 6.33 8.61 -8.82
CA ASP A 768 6.71 10.02 -8.75
C ASP A 768 6.04 10.70 -7.54
N GLN A 769 6.60 11.82 -7.08
CA GLN A 769 6.12 12.56 -5.92
C GLN A 769 6.04 11.70 -4.64
N LEU A 770 7.05 10.86 -4.42
CA LEU A 770 7.15 9.96 -3.29
C LEU A 770 7.26 10.74 -1.96
N ARG A 771 6.19 10.73 -1.17
CA ARG A 771 6.12 11.36 0.17
C ARG A 771 6.50 10.40 1.29
N ASP A 772 5.99 9.17 1.22
CA ASP A 772 6.22 8.12 2.21
C ASP A 772 7.50 7.36 1.91
N LEU A 773 8.25 7.01 2.95
CA LEU A 773 9.61 6.52 2.81
C LEU A 773 9.67 4.98 2.67
N PRO A 774 10.35 4.43 1.64
CA PRO A 774 10.34 3.00 1.38
C PRO A 774 11.05 2.11 2.40
N TYR A 775 11.79 2.68 3.35
CA TYR A 775 12.37 1.91 4.46
C TYR A 775 11.34 1.58 5.58
N ARG A 776 10.07 1.99 5.42
CA ARG A 776 8.98 1.70 6.39
C ARG A 776 8.10 0.57 5.88
N ASP A 777 7.78 -0.42 6.73
CA ASP A 777 6.88 -1.52 6.35
C ASP A 777 5.48 -1.04 5.90
N ALA A 778 4.99 0.03 6.53
CA ALA A 778 3.71 0.64 6.16
C ALA A 778 3.70 1.14 4.71
N PHE A 779 4.83 1.66 4.21
CA PHE A 779 4.95 2.09 2.81
C PHE A 779 4.69 0.90 1.87
N TRP A 780 5.35 -0.24 2.11
CA TRP A 780 5.19 -1.42 1.26
C TRP A 780 3.77 -1.96 1.31
N LYS A 781 3.16 -2.04 2.49
CA LYS A 781 1.78 -2.53 2.64
C LYS A 781 0.75 -1.61 1.95
N GLN A 782 0.93 -0.30 2.04
CA GLN A 782 -0.09 0.67 1.60
C GLN A 782 0.09 1.14 0.16
N ARG A 783 1.33 1.32 -0.31
CA ARG A 783 1.60 1.94 -1.62
C ARG A 783 2.62 1.19 -2.46
N GLY A 784 3.72 0.75 -1.85
CA GLY A 784 4.81 0.08 -2.56
C GLY A 784 4.36 -1.21 -3.24
N GLU A 785 3.71 -2.12 -2.52
CA GLU A 785 3.26 -3.41 -3.06
C GLU A 785 2.10 -3.28 -4.07
N PRO A 786 1.09 -2.42 -3.85
CA PRO A 786 0.11 -2.12 -4.89
C PRO A 786 0.73 -1.54 -6.16
N ALA A 787 1.62 -0.55 -6.05
CA ALA A 787 2.30 0.05 -7.19
C ALA A 787 3.14 -1.00 -7.94
N PHE A 788 3.88 -1.84 -7.21
CA PHE A 788 4.70 -2.89 -7.81
C PHE A 788 3.86 -3.97 -8.51
N ARG A 789 2.73 -4.39 -7.93
CA ARG A 789 1.80 -5.32 -8.60
C ARG A 789 1.19 -4.73 -9.86
N GLN A 790 0.81 -3.45 -9.84
CA GLN A 790 0.31 -2.76 -11.03
C GLN A 790 1.40 -2.66 -12.11
N TRP A 791 2.63 -2.32 -11.72
CA TRP A 791 3.77 -2.31 -12.62
C TRP A 791 4.01 -3.68 -13.26
N LYS A 792 4.03 -4.77 -12.46
CA LYS A 792 4.16 -6.14 -12.98
C LYS A 792 3.05 -6.53 -13.95
N ALA A 793 1.80 -6.19 -13.62
CA ALA A 793 0.67 -6.49 -14.49
C ALA A 793 0.70 -5.69 -15.81
N GLY A 794 1.45 -4.59 -15.85
CA GLY A 794 1.66 -3.77 -17.04
C GLY A 794 2.92 -4.11 -17.84
N MET A 795 3.73 -5.08 -17.39
CA MET A 795 4.91 -5.52 -18.15
C MET A 795 4.47 -6.10 -19.49
N ARG A 796 5.13 -5.66 -20.56
CA ARG A 796 4.87 -6.16 -21.91
C ARG A 796 5.85 -7.28 -22.23
N SER A 797 5.36 -8.37 -22.82
CA SER A 797 6.24 -9.34 -23.45
C SER A 797 6.78 -8.78 -24.76
N VAL A 798 8.07 -8.98 -25.02
CA VAL A 798 8.62 -8.75 -26.35
C VAL A 798 8.18 -9.93 -27.22
N PRO A 799 7.58 -9.70 -28.41
CA PRO A 799 7.19 -10.80 -29.29
C PRO A 799 8.42 -11.55 -29.79
N VAL A 800 8.27 -12.87 -29.95
CA VAL A 800 9.28 -13.71 -30.61
C VAL A 800 9.51 -13.18 -32.04
N PRO A 801 10.77 -13.03 -32.50
CA PRO A 801 11.04 -12.63 -33.88
C PRO A 801 10.33 -13.55 -34.88
N ALA A 802 9.70 -12.98 -35.91
CA ALA A 802 8.85 -13.74 -36.84
C ALA A 802 9.59 -14.91 -37.51
N GLY A 803 10.85 -14.69 -37.90
CA GLY A 803 11.70 -15.73 -38.49
C GLY A 803 12.10 -16.84 -37.51
N LEU A 804 12.09 -16.58 -36.19
CA LEU A 804 12.30 -17.61 -35.17
C LEU A 804 10.98 -18.33 -34.85
N ALA A 805 9.85 -17.63 -34.84
CA ALA A 805 8.54 -18.23 -34.58
C ALA A 805 8.09 -19.17 -35.71
N ALA A 806 8.35 -18.78 -36.96
CA ALA A 806 8.06 -19.57 -38.16
C ALA A 806 9.27 -19.56 -39.10
N PRO A 807 10.28 -20.43 -38.87
CA PRO A 807 11.47 -20.43 -39.70
C PRO A 807 11.18 -20.80 -41.15
N ALA A 808 11.83 -20.07 -42.05
CA ALA A 808 11.75 -20.35 -43.47
C ALA A 808 12.49 -21.65 -43.81
N PRO A 809 12.01 -22.43 -44.80
CA PRO A 809 12.76 -23.56 -45.32
C PRO A 809 14.16 -23.15 -45.77
N PHE A 810 15.17 -23.96 -45.42
CA PHE A 810 16.54 -23.75 -45.89
C PHE A 810 16.76 -24.54 -47.18
N GLU A 811 17.04 -23.85 -48.28
CA GLU A 811 17.25 -24.46 -49.62
C GLU A 811 16.10 -25.41 -50.03
N GLY A 812 14.85 -25.05 -49.71
CA GLY A 812 13.66 -25.84 -50.04
C GLY A 812 13.32 -26.94 -49.02
N HIS A 813 14.14 -27.16 -48.00
CA HIS A 813 13.90 -28.14 -46.94
C HIS A 813 13.24 -27.49 -45.72
N ALA A 814 11.97 -27.82 -45.46
CA ALA A 814 11.24 -27.40 -44.27
C ALA A 814 11.55 -28.27 -43.03
N TRP A 815 12.06 -29.49 -43.24
CA TRP A 815 12.49 -30.41 -42.20
C TRP A 815 13.86 -31.02 -42.55
N PRO A 816 14.79 -31.16 -41.58
CA PRO A 816 14.67 -30.65 -40.21
C PRO A 816 14.69 -29.12 -40.15
N ARG A 817 14.00 -28.57 -39.14
CA ARG A 817 13.82 -27.14 -38.95
C ARG A 817 15.16 -26.48 -38.63
N LEU A 818 15.51 -25.41 -39.36
CA LEU A 818 16.65 -24.54 -39.06
C LEU A 818 16.16 -23.33 -38.24
N GLU A 819 16.83 -22.99 -37.13
CA GLU A 819 16.41 -21.86 -36.27
C GLU A 819 17.08 -20.54 -36.65
N GLN A 820 18.20 -20.59 -37.36
CA GLN A 820 18.91 -19.42 -37.88
C GLN A 820 18.31 -18.94 -39.20
N LYS A 821 18.57 -17.68 -39.54
CA LYS A 821 18.12 -17.15 -40.83
C LYS A 821 18.85 -17.85 -41.98
N PRO A 822 18.14 -18.30 -43.03
CA PRO A 822 18.74 -19.00 -44.15
C PRO A 822 19.93 -18.30 -44.80
N GLN A 823 19.87 -16.98 -45.02
CA GLN A 823 20.98 -16.27 -45.67
C GLN A 823 22.22 -16.20 -44.78
N GLU A 824 22.03 -16.01 -43.47
CA GLU A 824 23.11 -15.98 -42.50
C GLU A 824 23.73 -17.38 -42.42
N PHE A 825 22.92 -18.43 -42.21
CA PHE A 825 23.39 -19.81 -42.13
C PHE A 825 24.13 -20.30 -43.39
N ALA A 826 23.62 -19.99 -44.58
CA ALA A 826 24.30 -20.29 -45.85
C ALA A 826 25.69 -19.65 -45.91
N TRP A 827 25.82 -18.40 -45.45
CA TRP A 827 27.10 -17.69 -45.44
C TRP A 827 28.13 -18.36 -44.52
N TRP A 828 27.72 -18.87 -43.36
CA TRP A 828 28.58 -19.68 -42.48
C TRP A 828 29.00 -20.99 -43.12
N LEU A 829 28.04 -21.72 -43.72
CA LEU A 829 28.30 -22.97 -44.43
C LEU A 829 29.33 -22.77 -45.55
N ASP A 830 29.17 -21.73 -46.35
CA ASP A 830 30.11 -21.39 -47.43
C ASP A 830 31.50 -21.09 -46.88
N ARG A 831 31.60 -20.48 -45.69
CA ARG A 831 32.88 -20.24 -45.05
C ARG A 831 33.53 -21.53 -44.57
N LEU A 832 32.77 -22.42 -43.92
CA LEU A 832 33.25 -23.75 -43.52
C LEU A 832 33.72 -24.58 -44.71
N LEU A 833 32.99 -24.55 -45.83
CA LEU A 833 33.32 -25.32 -47.03
C LEU A 833 34.60 -24.85 -47.75
N ARG A 834 35.05 -23.61 -47.52
CA ARG A 834 36.31 -23.09 -48.06
C ARG A 834 37.54 -23.49 -47.23
N GLU A 835 37.32 -24.12 -46.08
CA GLU A 835 38.35 -24.44 -45.10
C GLU A 835 38.44 -25.96 -44.93
N ASP A 836 39.61 -26.52 -44.62
CA ASP A 836 39.76 -27.97 -44.36
C ASP A 836 39.23 -28.33 -42.95
N VAL A 837 37.91 -28.29 -42.79
CA VAL A 837 37.18 -28.72 -41.60
C VAL A 837 36.77 -30.18 -41.75
N ARG A 838 37.12 -31.00 -40.76
CA ARG A 838 36.74 -32.42 -40.65
C ARG A 838 36.07 -32.73 -39.32
N GLU A 839 36.49 -32.07 -38.25
CA GLU A 839 35.87 -32.12 -36.94
C GLU A 839 35.22 -30.78 -36.60
N LEU A 840 33.90 -30.75 -36.45
CA LEU A 840 33.12 -29.57 -36.10
C LEU A 840 32.48 -29.75 -34.72
N LEU A 841 32.68 -28.77 -33.85
CA LEU A 841 31.92 -28.65 -32.60
C LEU A 841 30.68 -27.79 -32.83
N VAL A 842 29.51 -28.27 -32.45
CA VAL A 842 28.30 -27.46 -32.33
C VAL A 842 27.97 -27.35 -30.85
N VAL A 843 27.80 -26.14 -30.33
CA VAL A 843 27.41 -25.93 -28.92
C VAL A 843 25.98 -25.44 -28.88
N GLY A 844 25.13 -26.19 -28.16
CA GLY A 844 23.68 -26.04 -28.20
C GLY A 844 23.02 -27.09 -29.11
N ALA A 845 21.96 -27.73 -28.62
CA ALA A 845 21.17 -28.69 -29.39
C ALA A 845 19.77 -28.14 -29.60
N GLY A 846 19.54 -27.54 -30.78
CA GLY A 846 18.24 -27.09 -31.25
C GLY A 846 17.37 -28.26 -31.73
N TRP A 847 16.79 -28.11 -32.92
CA TRP A 847 15.98 -29.17 -33.56
C TRP A 847 16.81 -30.12 -34.44
N GLY A 848 18.12 -29.94 -34.49
CA GLY A 848 19.04 -30.74 -35.31
C GLY A 848 19.14 -30.27 -36.75
N GLY A 849 18.52 -29.14 -37.11
CA GLY A 849 18.58 -28.59 -38.47
C GLY A 849 19.96 -28.07 -38.82
N GLU A 850 20.65 -27.49 -37.86
CA GLU A 850 22.01 -27.00 -37.99
C GLU A 850 22.94 -28.13 -38.46
N GLU A 851 22.98 -29.22 -37.68
CA GLU A 851 23.86 -30.37 -37.95
C GLU A 851 23.44 -31.10 -39.23
N TRP A 852 22.13 -31.27 -39.46
CA TRP A 852 21.63 -31.96 -40.64
C TRP A 852 21.99 -31.22 -41.94
N HIS A 853 21.80 -29.90 -41.98
CA HIS A 853 22.14 -29.10 -43.16
C HIS A 853 23.65 -28.99 -43.37
N MET A 854 24.44 -28.88 -42.30
CA MET A 854 25.91 -28.97 -42.38
C MET A 854 26.36 -30.32 -42.96
N ALA A 855 25.83 -31.43 -42.44
CA ALA A 855 26.14 -32.77 -42.92
C ALA A 855 25.79 -32.96 -44.41
N ARG A 856 24.60 -32.48 -44.83
CA ARG A 856 24.15 -32.51 -46.22
C ARG A 856 25.11 -31.76 -47.14
N ARG A 857 25.37 -30.49 -46.85
CA ARG A 857 26.18 -29.60 -47.71
C ARG A 857 27.62 -30.09 -47.85
N PHE A 858 28.21 -30.62 -46.78
CA PHE A 858 29.54 -31.23 -46.85
C PHE A 858 29.55 -32.48 -47.73
N ARG A 859 28.51 -33.32 -47.64
CA ARG A 859 28.41 -34.52 -48.50
C ARG A 859 28.21 -34.17 -49.96
N GLU A 860 27.34 -33.19 -50.26
CA GLU A 860 27.14 -32.68 -51.63
C GLU A 860 28.42 -32.12 -52.24
N ALA A 861 29.29 -31.52 -51.42
CA ALA A 861 30.61 -31.05 -51.82
C ALA A 861 31.68 -32.17 -51.92
N GLY A 862 31.32 -33.44 -51.70
CA GLY A 862 32.23 -34.57 -51.74
C GLY A 862 33.18 -34.67 -50.54
N ARG A 863 32.84 -34.06 -49.40
CA ARG A 863 33.67 -33.96 -48.20
C ARG A 863 33.09 -34.75 -47.02
N THR A 864 33.96 -35.23 -46.14
CA THR A 864 33.57 -35.88 -44.88
C THR A 864 33.62 -34.89 -43.72
N LEU A 865 32.62 -34.95 -42.85
CA LEU A 865 32.46 -34.11 -41.67
C LEU A 865 31.99 -34.97 -40.49
N SER A 866 32.68 -34.83 -39.37
CA SER A 866 32.25 -35.30 -38.05
C SER A 866 31.76 -34.08 -37.26
N ILE A 867 30.55 -34.17 -36.73
CA ILE A 867 29.92 -33.13 -35.94
C ILE A 867 29.73 -33.68 -34.52
N THR A 868 30.34 -33.02 -33.54
CA THR A 868 30.02 -33.25 -32.13
C THR A 868 29.15 -32.11 -31.64
N THR A 869 27.92 -32.41 -31.24
CA THR A 869 27.02 -31.46 -30.58
C THR A 869 27.21 -31.55 -29.07
N LEU A 870 27.61 -30.47 -28.43
CA LEU A 870 27.69 -30.33 -26.98
C LEU A 870 26.40 -29.72 -26.43
N ALA A 871 25.62 -30.51 -25.70
CA ALA A 871 24.43 -30.07 -25.00
C ALA A 871 24.09 -31.04 -23.87
N PRO A 872 23.62 -30.56 -22.69
CA PRO A 872 23.32 -31.43 -21.55
C PRO A 872 22.26 -32.49 -21.89
N GLU A 873 21.33 -32.15 -22.78
CA GLU A 873 20.31 -33.00 -23.35
C GLU A 873 20.02 -32.56 -24.78
N ALA A 874 19.42 -33.44 -25.58
CA ALA A 874 18.96 -33.13 -26.93
C ALA A 874 17.52 -33.61 -27.14
N ARG A 875 16.77 -32.87 -27.94
CA ARG A 875 15.37 -33.19 -28.24
C ARG A 875 15.25 -34.46 -29.07
N ARG A 876 14.04 -35.03 -29.11
CA ARG A 876 13.74 -36.20 -29.96
C ARG A 876 14.02 -35.87 -31.43
N GLU A 877 13.63 -34.68 -31.87
CA GLU A 877 13.78 -34.22 -33.24
C GLU A 877 15.25 -34.11 -33.65
N TRP A 878 16.13 -33.69 -32.72
CA TRP A 878 17.57 -33.70 -32.95
C TRP A 878 18.08 -35.13 -33.20
N HIS A 879 17.63 -36.11 -32.42
CA HIS A 879 18.03 -37.51 -32.61
C HIS A 879 17.54 -38.07 -33.96
N GLU A 880 16.31 -37.74 -34.36
CA GLU A 880 15.73 -38.12 -35.65
C GLU A 880 16.52 -37.51 -36.81
N ALA A 881 16.81 -36.20 -36.74
CA ALA A 881 17.66 -35.51 -37.70
C ALA A 881 19.06 -36.14 -37.76
N ALA A 882 19.67 -36.43 -36.62
CA ALA A 882 21.00 -37.03 -36.57
C ALA A 882 21.03 -38.44 -37.16
N GLN A 883 19.99 -39.25 -36.94
CA GLN A 883 19.86 -40.58 -37.56
C GLN A 883 19.66 -40.48 -39.07
N ASP A 884 18.78 -39.58 -39.52
CA ASP A 884 18.52 -39.36 -40.95
C ASP A 884 19.77 -38.84 -41.69
N ALA A 885 20.50 -37.89 -41.12
CA ALA A 885 21.75 -37.37 -41.67
C ALA A 885 22.82 -38.47 -41.80
N ARG A 886 22.97 -39.33 -40.78
CA ARG A 886 23.88 -40.49 -40.85
C ARG A 886 23.47 -41.44 -41.98
N ALA A 887 22.18 -41.73 -42.12
CA ALA A 887 21.68 -42.66 -43.13
C ALA A 887 21.80 -42.13 -44.56
N ARG A 888 21.47 -40.85 -44.79
CA ARG A 888 21.44 -40.25 -46.14
C ARG A 888 22.79 -39.74 -46.61
N PHE A 889 23.57 -39.16 -45.70
CA PHE A 889 24.80 -38.44 -46.06
C PHE A 889 26.06 -39.17 -45.61
N GLY A 890 25.96 -40.17 -44.74
CA GLY A 890 27.10 -40.94 -44.24
C GLY A 890 28.03 -40.15 -43.31
N GLN A 891 27.61 -38.96 -42.86
CA GLN A 891 28.39 -38.11 -41.95
C GLN A 891 28.23 -38.58 -40.50
N GLN A 892 29.25 -38.35 -39.67
CA GLN A 892 29.18 -38.69 -38.24
C GLN A 892 28.59 -37.52 -37.45
N LEU A 893 27.51 -37.79 -36.73
CA LEU A 893 26.95 -36.85 -35.76
C LEU A 893 27.05 -37.52 -34.39
N VAL A 894 27.50 -36.83 -33.36
CA VAL A 894 27.68 -37.36 -32.00
C VAL A 894 27.16 -36.35 -31.00
N LEU A 895 26.39 -36.80 -30.00
CA LEU A 895 25.98 -35.97 -28.88
C LEU A 895 26.96 -36.15 -27.72
N ALA A 896 27.56 -35.07 -27.26
CA ALA A 896 28.33 -35.01 -26.03
C ALA A 896 27.51 -34.27 -24.97
N THR A 897 27.23 -34.92 -23.84
CA THR A 897 26.46 -34.31 -22.74
C THR A 897 27.31 -33.45 -21.81
N GLN A 898 28.63 -33.55 -21.94
CA GLN A 898 29.62 -32.86 -21.10
C GLN A 898 30.86 -32.50 -21.92
N ALA A 899 31.60 -31.48 -21.47
CA ALA A 899 32.81 -31.00 -22.14
C ALA A 899 33.93 -32.07 -22.26
N CYS A 900 33.91 -33.12 -21.43
CA CYS A 900 34.81 -34.26 -21.54
C CYS A 900 34.51 -35.17 -22.75
N GLY A 901 33.29 -35.12 -23.28
CA GLY A 901 32.88 -35.84 -24.49
C GLY A 901 33.19 -35.09 -25.79
N VAL A 902 33.65 -33.83 -25.70
CA VAL A 902 34.13 -33.07 -26.87
C VAL A 902 35.48 -33.64 -27.31
N PRO A 903 35.71 -33.88 -28.63
CA PRO A 903 36.98 -34.34 -29.16
C PRO A 903 38.18 -33.52 -28.67
N GLN A 904 39.33 -34.18 -28.54
CA GLN A 904 40.56 -33.50 -28.13
C GLN A 904 40.98 -32.39 -29.11
N ARG A 905 40.62 -32.54 -30.38
CA ARG A 905 40.89 -31.58 -31.44
C ARG A 905 39.65 -31.37 -32.30
N VAL A 906 39.28 -30.12 -32.53
CA VAL A 906 38.23 -29.70 -33.46
C VAL A 906 38.79 -28.65 -34.40
N ASP A 907 38.33 -28.61 -35.65
CA ASP A 907 38.83 -27.68 -36.67
C ASP A 907 38.07 -26.34 -36.65
N ALA A 908 36.77 -26.40 -36.35
CA ALA A 908 35.89 -25.25 -36.25
C ALA A 908 34.81 -25.50 -35.17
N ALA A 909 34.15 -24.43 -34.74
CA ALA A 909 33.00 -24.50 -33.86
C ALA A 909 31.87 -23.57 -34.29
N PHE A 910 30.63 -23.97 -34.03
CA PHE A 910 29.43 -23.15 -34.14
C PHE A 910 28.76 -23.06 -32.76
N VAL A 911 28.66 -21.86 -32.21
CA VAL A 911 28.19 -21.60 -30.84
C VAL A 911 26.81 -20.96 -30.88
N ASP A 912 25.80 -21.71 -30.44
CA ASP A 912 24.41 -21.28 -30.27
C ASP A 912 23.79 -21.95 -29.02
N GLY A 913 24.59 -21.98 -27.94
CA GLY A 913 24.24 -22.58 -26.65
C GLY A 913 23.48 -21.61 -25.74
N GLU A 914 23.90 -21.52 -24.47
CA GLU A 914 23.31 -20.54 -23.55
C GLU A 914 23.85 -19.13 -23.87
N HIS A 915 22.93 -18.19 -24.09
CA HIS A 915 23.26 -16.86 -24.60
C HIS A 915 23.78 -15.86 -23.55
N GLY A 916 23.95 -16.28 -22.29
CA GLY A 916 24.55 -15.46 -21.24
C GLY A 916 26.05 -15.22 -21.47
N TYR A 917 26.60 -14.12 -20.97
CA TYR A 917 28.00 -13.73 -21.26
C TYR A 917 29.00 -14.80 -20.80
N ARG A 918 28.83 -15.30 -19.57
CA ARG A 918 29.76 -16.28 -18.97
C ARG A 918 29.73 -17.62 -19.72
N ALA A 919 28.53 -18.09 -20.08
CA ALA A 919 28.35 -19.35 -20.79
C ALA A 919 28.93 -19.27 -22.19
N CYS A 920 28.47 -18.31 -23.01
CA CYS A 920 28.95 -18.09 -24.36
C CYS A 920 30.48 -17.90 -24.43
N ARG A 921 31.06 -17.08 -23.54
CA ARG A 921 32.53 -16.91 -23.47
C ARG A 921 33.25 -18.20 -23.08
N GLY A 922 32.66 -19.01 -22.21
CA GLY A 922 33.15 -20.33 -21.84
C GLY A 922 33.15 -21.31 -23.02
N ASP A 923 32.10 -21.29 -23.83
CA ASP A 923 31.96 -22.13 -25.02
C ASP A 923 32.99 -21.76 -26.11
N VAL A 924 33.18 -20.45 -26.34
CA VAL A 924 34.24 -19.94 -27.23
C VAL A 924 35.62 -20.36 -26.72
N ALA A 925 35.88 -20.26 -25.42
CA ALA A 925 37.15 -20.67 -24.82
C ALA A 925 37.37 -22.18 -24.93
N LEU A 926 36.33 -22.99 -24.70
CA LEU A 926 36.37 -24.44 -24.88
C LEU A 926 36.72 -24.78 -26.33
N ALA A 927 35.99 -24.23 -27.32
CA ALA A 927 36.28 -24.44 -28.73
C ALA A 927 37.73 -24.09 -29.10
N THR A 928 38.19 -22.92 -28.65
CA THR A 928 39.57 -22.45 -28.89
C THR A 928 40.59 -23.39 -28.24
N SER A 929 40.37 -23.82 -27.00
CA SER A 929 41.26 -24.76 -26.30
C SER A 929 41.31 -26.16 -26.95
N ARG A 930 40.32 -26.50 -27.76
CA ARG A 930 40.28 -27.73 -28.58
C ARG A 930 40.84 -27.51 -29.99
N GLY A 931 41.43 -26.35 -30.26
CA GLY A 931 42.12 -26.04 -31.51
C GLY A 931 41.23 -25.54 -32.64
N ALA A 932 39.99 -25.11 -32.36
CA ALA A 932 39.12 -24.51 -33.37
C ALA A 932 39.80 -23.27 -33.98
N ARG A 933 40.00 -23.28 -35.30
CA ARG A 933 40.57 -22.14 -36.05
C ARG A 933 39.51 -21.12 -36.45
N LEU A 934 38.25 -21.56 -36.49
CA LEU A 934 37.08 -20.77 -36.84
C LEU A 934 36.00 -21.00 -35.80
N VAL A 935 35.48 -19.92 -35.24
CA VAL A 935 34.36 -19.98 -34.31
C VAL A 935 33.24 -19.09 -34.84
N GLY A 936 32.13 -19.72 -35.22
CA GLY A 936 30.88 -19.05 -35.59
C GLY A 936 30.04 -18.79 -34.34
N LEU A 937 29.52 -17.58 -34.17
CA LEU A 937 28.61 -17.18 -33.10
C LEU A 937 27.30 -16.70 -33.71
N HIS A 938 26.18 -17.21 -33.23
CA HIS A 938 24.84 -16.74 -33.57
C HIS A 938 24.37 -15.62 -32.60
N ASP A 939 23.31 -14.89 -32.96
CA ASP A 939 22.72 -13.79 -32.17
C ASP A 939 23.70 -12.67 -31.77
N ILE A 940 24.62 -12.33 -32.69
CA ILE A 940 25.56 -11.23 -32.49
C ILE A 940 24.90 -9.84 -32.56
N VAL A 941 23.70 -9.73 -33.15
CA VAL A 941 22.92 -8.50 -33.22
C VAL A 941 22.13 -8.33 -31.94
N ASP A 942 22.37 -7.24 -31.21
CA ASP A 942 21.58 -6.93 -30.02
C ASP A 942 20.20 -6.32 -30.35
N SER A 943 19.18 -6.64 -29.56
CA SER A 943 17.81 -6.16 -29.76
C SER A 943 17.02 -6.15 -28.46
N ASP A 944 15.78 -5.63 -28.47
CA ASP A 944 14.89 -5.72 -27.30
C ASP A 944 14.55 -7.18 -26.95
N TRP A 945 14.45 -8.06 -27.96
CA TRP A 945 14.24 -9.50 -27.74
C TRP A 945 15.42 -10.10 -26.98
N HIS A 946 16.65 -9.80 -27.41
CA HIS A 946 17.86 -10.29 -26.76
C HIS A 946 17.99 -9.75 -25.33
N ALA A 947 17.80 -8.43 -25.15
CA ALA A 947 17.86 -7.80 -23.84
C ALA A 947 16.82 -8.38 -22.86
N GLN A 948 15.59 -8.62 -23.32
CA GLN A 948 14.52 -9.19 -22.49
C GLN A 948 14.77 -10.67 -22.14
N ASN A 949 15.39 -11.43 -23.05
CA ASN A 949 15.74 -12.84 -22.84
C ASN A 949 17.14 -13.03 -22.24
N ARG A 950 17.78 -11.96 -21.74
CA ARG A 950 19.11 -11.99 -21.10
C ARG A 950 20.22 -12.56 -22.00
N CYS A 951 20.11 -12.33 -23.30
CA CYS A 951 21.17 -12.64 -24.26
C CYS A 951 22.24 -11.53 -24.21
N CYS A 952 23.50 -11.96 -24.09
CA CYS A 952 24.68 -11.10 -24.05
C CYS A 952 25.78 -11.57 -25.02
N VAL A 953 25.41 -12.34 -26.05
CA VAL A 953 26.35 -12.82 -27.09
C VAL A 953 26.98 -11.65 -27.84
N SER A 954 26.22 -10.58 -28.10
CA SER A 954 26.72 -9.33 -28.71
C SER A 954 27.96 -8.74 -28.00
N ARG A 955 28.06 -8.93 -26.67
CA ARG A 955 29.24 -8.51 -25.91
C ARG A 955 30.45 -9.40 -26.19
N VAL A 956 30.29 -10.72 -26.14
CA VAL A 956 31.36 -11.67 -26.46
C VAL A 956 31.85 -11.43 -27.88
N TRP A 957 30.92 -11.18 -28.81
CA TRP A 957 31.25 -10.82 -30.17
C TRP A 957 32.03 -9.50 -30.29
N ALA A 958 31.68 -8.47 -29.51
CA ALA A 958 32.44 -7.23 -29.48
C ALA A 958 33.90 -7.44 -28.98
N GLU A 959 34.12 -8.35 -28.03
CA GLU A 959 35.46 -8.72 -27.57
C GLU A 959 36.26 -9.43 -28.67
N LEU A 960 35.66 -10.40 -29.37
CA LEU A 960 36.28 -11.08 -30.51
C LEU A 960 36.61 -10.11 -31.64
N ARG A 961 35.68 -9.21 -31.97
CA ARG A 961 35.88 -8.16 -32.98
C ARG A 961 37.05 -7.25 -32.63
N ALA A 962 37.21 -6.89 -31.36
CA ALA A 962 38.32 -6.07 -30.88
C ALA A 962 39.67 -6.80 -30.99
N ALA A 963 39.70 -8.13 -30.88
CA ALA A 963 40.90 -8.94 -31.11
C ALA A 963 41.28 -9.05 -32.60
N GLY A 964 40.35 -8.76 -33.51
CA GLY A 964 40.55 -8.76 -34.97
C GLY A 964 40.29 -10.11 -35.64
N GLY A 965 40.42 -10.17 -36.97
CA GLY A 965 40.20 -11.40 -37.73
C GLY A 965 38.74 -11.87 -37.78
N THR A 966 37.78 -10.96 -37.65
CA THR A 966 36.36 -11.27 -37.61
C THR A 966 35.63 -10.86 -38.90
N GLU A 967 34.63 -11.64 -39.28
CA GLU A 967 33.67 -11.35 -40.35
C GLU A 967 32.25 -11.42 -39.75
N GLU A 968 31.30 -10.61 -40.20
CA GLU A 968 29.91 -10.70 -39.76
C GLU A 968 28.91 -10.51 -40.90
N LEU A 969 27.77 -11.18 -40.78
CA LEU A 969 26.60 -10.96 -41.62
C LEU A 969 25.36 -10.81 -40.73
N ALA A 970 24.66 -9.70 -40.90
CA ALA A 970 23.39 -9.41 -40.25
C ALA A 970 22.37 -8.94 -41.29
N SER A 971 21.26 -9.65 -41.41
CA SER A 971 20.20 -9.40 -42.40
C SER A 971 18.94 -8.77 -41.80
N GLY A 972 19.02 -8.21 -40.58
CA GLY A 972 17.89 -7.53 -39.93
C GLY A 972 18.15 -7.19 -38.46
N GLU A 973 17.05 -7.02 -37.71
CA GLU A 973 17.07 -6.54 -36.31
C GLU A 973 17.20 -7.65 -35.24
N TRP A 974 17.31 -8.91 -35.64
CA TRP A 974 17.56 -10.06 -34.76
C TRP A 974 18.51 -11.06 -35.45
N GLY A 975 19.07 -12.03 -34.73
CA GLY A 975 19.99 -13.01 -35.32
C GLY A 975 21.36 -12.40 -35.56
N GLY A 976 21.83 -12.61 -36.78
CA GLY A 976 23.17 -12.23 -37.19
C GLY A 976 24.17 -13.30 -36.80
N MET A 977 25.21 -13.42 -37.63
CA MET A 977 26.25 -14.38 -37.40
C MET A 977 27.62 -13.75 -37.55
N GLY A 978 28.46 -13.99 -36.55
CA GLY A 978 29.85 -13.60 -36.51
C GLY A 978 30.76 -14.80 -36.71
N ILE A 979 31.82 -14.65 -37.48
CA ILE A 979 32.89 -15.64 -37.63
C ILE A 979 34.18 -15.02 -37.13
N ALA A 980 34.77 -15.61 -36.08
CA ALA A 980 36.09 -15.23 -35.61
C ALA A 980 37.14 -16.24 -36.06
N ARG A 981 38.22 -15.75 -36.66
CA ARG A 981 39.45 -16.53 -36.80
C ARG A 981 40.22 -16.47 -35.50
N VAL A 982 40.34 -17.61 -34.84
CA VAL A 982 41.04 -17.70 -33.56
C VAL A 982 42.38 -18.35 -33.84
N LEU A 983 43.46 -17.67 -33.46
CA LEU A 983 44.79 -18.27 -33.49
C LEU A 983 44.86 -19.27 -32.33
N PRO A 984 45.23 -20.54 -32.58
CA PRO A 984 45.26 -21.59 -31.57
C PRO A 984 46.27 -21.34 -30.45
#